data_AF-A0AAW1XBM7-F1
#
_entry.id   AF-A0AAW1XBM7-F1
#
_cell.length_a   1.000
_cell.length_b   1.000
_cell.length_c   1.000
_cell.angle_alpha   90.00
_cell.angle_beta   90.00
_cell.angle_gamma   90.00
#
_symmetry.space_group_name_H-M   'P 1'
#
loop_
_entity.id
_entity.type
_entity.pdbx_description
1 polymer ?
#
loop_
_entity_poly.entity_id
_entity_poly.type
_entity_poly.pdbx_seq_one_letter_code
_entity_poly.pdbx_strand_id
1 'polypeptide(L)'
;MAQGLLHSFSGRQMEDIGNDCFNVLYQNSLFQDAIKDDDGIIMECKMHDLVHDLAKEVSKCESLMQGFNNEMEDHETPEIRHVSRVPTSTLERMSELSIAGLRSVFLNDQIPNNISPKLRALRVLDFEGADIQELPNSIGKLKHLRYLDVSYTKIKALPKTMGKLYNLQTLRLQSTKYLKKIPQEMQNLINLRHLYFDQEVEFPAGILGRLTNLQTLPYFTVGKEMGPGIGELSGLKQLKGQLIMCNLEHVNSGEEAKMALFMQKRNLCKLKFEWIGSGPTNYNSEKVLDGLQPHPNLQSLWIERFMGAKLPSWMMSLKNLTDIRLVWCCNCERVPTLGHLPNLRHLEINGMSNLKCLGAEFYGYNDDAGGTSTQTIEMSIFPALKTLYIRKCHQLIEWMEAPMMSNGRKILVFPVLEELSLGDCPALRNAPSHFPCLKELEIYGMGNKMPIENIVSTQLTTLTVVGIYRMKGLTCVPEGMFKNKNLTSLKISQCDDLTCIAPNVFGCCTSLRSLIITDCKKVRDLAYGQDTIPLLEELYVQRCPSGELIQITPGMESLQQVTINDCGGLSSLPNGLQFCSSLEELCVSRCPLLTSISITQGMPSLRELVIDDCGGLSSLPNELQFCTSLEELCVSRCPLLTSIPITQGMPSLRELVIEYCGGLSSLPSGLNCCTYLQELTIWNCPLLTSILILQDMPWLRSLTIGGFWVELNSFPDFQLPPNSKLKQLGLSGWPKLKCMPQIQYLACLTELEIENFGGLESLPEWLGNLESLEQLRIYRCKNLKYLPTLEVMQRLTNLKELYIARCPLLEERCISNGPEWHKISHIDVLST
;
A
#
# COMPACT_ATOMS: atom_id res chain seq x y z
N MET A 1 -4.93 -29.80 18.57
CA MET A 1 -6.28 -30.26 18.98
C MET A 1 -6.78 -31.46 18.16
N ALA A 2 -6.86 -31.35 16.82
CA ALA A 2 -7.43 -32.40 15.95
C ALA A 2 -6.78 -33.79 16.09
N GLN A 3 -5.47 -33.86 16.35
CA GLN A 3 -4.78 -35.13 16.60
C GLN A 3 -5.10 -35.78 17.95
N GLY A 4 -5.82 -35.10 18.84
CA GLY A 4 -6.16 -35.60 20.18
C GLY A 4 -5.01 -35.51 21.18
N LEU A 5 -3.98 -34.69 20.91
CA LEU A 5 -2.85 -34.44 21.82
C LEU A 5 -3.19 -33.45 22.95
N LEU A 6 -4.27 -32.68 22.79
CA LEU A 6 -4.72 -31.71 23.79
C LEU A 6 -6.02 -32.21 24.40
N HIS A 7 -6.13 -32.10 25.72
CA HIS A 7 -7.32 -32.49 26.50
C HIS A 7 -7.69 -31.35 27.43
N SER A 8 -9.00 -31.13 27.62
CA SER A 8 -9.48 -30.19 28.64
C SER A 8 -9.07 -30.70 30.02
N PHE A 9 -8.43 -29.85 30.82
CA PHE A 9 -7.97 -30.19 32.16
C PHE A 9 -8.38 -29.06 33.12
N SER A 10 -8.82 -29.43 34.33
CA SER A 10 -9.12 -28.51 35.44
C SER A 10 -10.00 -27.30 35.06
N GLY A 11 -11.03 -27.51 34.22
CA GLY A 11 -11.95 -26.44 33.78
C GLY A 11 -11.42 -25.53 32.66
N ARG A 12 -10.17 -25.72 32.20
CA ARG A 12 -9.60 -24.99 31.05
C ARG A 12 -9.93 -25.70 29.73
N GLN A 13 -10.12 -24.92 28.67
CA GLN A 13 -10.42 -25.46 27.35
C GLN A 13 -9.15 -25.89 26.61
N MET A 14 -9.29 -26.76 25.62
CA MET A 14 -8.16 -27.28 24.84
C MET A 14 -7.41 -26.18 24.07
N GLU A 15 -8.11 -25.12 23.67
CA GLU A 15 -7.58 -23.93 23.02
C GLU A 15 -6.67 -23.14 23.96
N ASP A 16 -7.11 -22.93 25.20
CA ASP A 16 -6.34 -22.16 26.18
C ASP A 16 -5.05 -22.93 26.53
N ILE A 17 -5.14 -24.25 26.72
CA ILE A 17 -3.98 -25.12 26.96
C ILE A 17 -3.07 -25.14 25.72
N GLY A 18 -3.65 -25.22 24.52
CA GLY A 18 -2.90 -25.18 23.27
C GLY A 18 -2.16 -23.86 23.07
N ASN A 19 -2.79 -22.73 23.40
CA ASN A 19 -2.20 -21.40 23.37
C ASN A 19 -1.09 -21.25 24.41
N ASP A 20 -1.26 -21.78 25.63
CA ASP A 20 -0.18 -21.81 26.63
C ASP A 20 1.04 -22.58 26.11
N CYS A 21 0.81 -23.78 25.55
CA CYS A 21 1.89 -24.56 24.94
C CYS A 21 2.56 -23.79 23.79
N PHE A 22 1.78 -23.19 22.89
CA PHE A 22 2.31 -22.40 21.78
C PHE A 22 3.12 -21.20 22.28
N ASN A 23 2.62 -20.48 23.29
CA ASN A 23 3.31 -19.34 23.89
C ASN A 23 4.63 -19.76 24.56
N VAL A 24 4.67 -20.93 25.21
CA VAL A 24 5.92 -21.48 25.73
C VAL A 24 6.90 -21.76 24.59
N LEU A 25 6.45 -22.38 23.49
CA LEU A 25 7.30 -22.65 22.34
C LEU A 25 7.84 -21.36 21.71
N TYR A 26 6.99 -20.34 21.58
CA TYR A 26 7.35 -19.03 21.05
C TYR A 26 8.31 -18.27 21.98
N GLN A 27 8.04 -18.21 23.29
CA GLN A 27 8.90 -17.54 24.28
C GLN A 27 10.29 -18.18 24.40
N ASN A 28 10.39 -19.49 24.16
CA ASN A 28 11.66 -20.20 24.12
C ASN A 28 12.33 -20.15 22.74
N SER A 29 11.86 -19.29 21.82
CA SER A 29 12.41 -19.09 20.47
C SER A 29 12.45 -20.36 19.60
N LEU A 30 11.60 -21.35 19.89
CA LEU A 30 11.41 -22.53 19.04
C LEU A 30 10.55 -22.17 17.83
N PHE A 31 9.65 -21.21 17.99
CA PHE A 31 9.01 -20.46 16.92
C PHE A 31 9.57 -19.03 16.88
N GLN A 32 9.87 -18.53 15.68
CA GLN A 32 10.52 -17.25 15.41
C GLN A 32 9.79 -16.50 14.30
N ASP A 33 10.24 -15.28 13.97
CA ASP A 33 9.67 -14.43 12.91
C ASP A 33 8.14 -14.25 13.02
N ALA A 34 7.63 -14.06 14.24
CA ALA A 34 6.19 -13.98 14.42
C ALA A 34 5.63 -12.67 13.84
N ILE A 35 4.72 -12.82 12.88
CA ILE A 35 3.89 -11.73 12.38
C ILE A 35 2.66 -11.65 13.27
N LYS A 36 2.37 -10.46 13.80
CA LYS A 36 1.23 -10.21 14.67
C LYS A 36 0.22 -9.32 13.97
N ASP A 37 -1.06 -9.50 14.27
CA ASP A 37 -2.10 -8.54 13.90
C ASP A 37 -2.07 -7.29 14.80
N ASP A 38 -2.97 -6.34 14.52
CA ASP A 38 -3.10 -5.08 15.26
C ASP A 38 -3.44 -5.29 16.75
N ASP A 39 -3.95 -6.46 17.13
CA ASP A 39 -4.23 -6.83 18.53
C ASP A 39 -3.05 -7.54 19.21
N GLY A 40 -1.95 -7.74 18.49
CA GLY A 40 -0.78 -8.46 18.97
C GLY A 40 -0.92 -9.98 18.96
N ILE A 41 -1.96 -10.53 18.29
CA ILE A 41 -2.15 -11.96 18.12
C ILE A 41 -1.21 -12.45 17.01
N ILE A 42 -0.44 -13.50 17.30
CA ILE A 42 0.48 -14.10 16.32
C ILE A 42 -0.34 -14.80 15.24
N MET A 43 -0.21 -14.31 14.00
CA MET A 43 -0.88 -14.83 12.81
C MET A 43 -0.01 -15.85 12.09
N GLU A 44 1.29 -15.60 12.03
CA GLU A 44 2.27 -16.47 11.37
C GLU A 44 3.54 -16.54 12.21
N CYS A 45 4.23 -17.67 12.15
CA CYS A 45 5.57 -17.84 12.73
C CYS A 45 6.31 -18.94 11.96
N LYS A 46 7.65 -18.93 12.05
CA LYS A 46 8.51 -19.98 11.50
C LYS A 46 9.02 -20.86 12.60
N MET A 47 9.13 -22.17 12.35
CA MET A 47 9.84 -23.08 13.23
C MET A 47 11.35 -22.90 13.02
N HIS A 48 12.12 -22.80 14.10
CA HIS A 48 13.57 -22.69 14.02
C HIS A 48 14.19 -23.93 13.35
N ASP A 49 15.21 -23.75 12.51
CA ASP A 49 15.79 -24.82 11.67
C ASP A 49 16.21 -26.06 12.46
N LEU A 50 16.88 -25.89 13.61
CA LEU A 50 17.26 -27.03 14.46
C LEU A 50 16.06 -27.79 15.03
N VAL A 51 14.97 -27.08 15.32
CA VAL A 51 13.72 -27.68 15.83
C VAL A 51 13.00 -28.40 14.72
N HIS A 52 13.00 -27.82 13.52
CA HIS A 52 12.50 -28.44 12.31
C HIS A 52 13.28 -29.72 11.98
N ASP A 53 14.61 -29.70 12.03
CA ASP A 53 15.45 -30.87 11.78
C ASP A 53 15.24 -31.97 12.81
N LEU A 54 15.14 -31.60 14.10
CA LEU A 54 14.78 -32.53 15.16
C LEU A 54 13.38 -33.13 14.94
N ALA A 55 12.39 -32.31 14.60
CA ALA A 55 11.04 -32.77 14.32
C ALA A 55 11.02 -33.72 13.10
N LYS A 56 11.82 -33.43 12.08
CA LYS A 56 11.98 -34.29 10.90
C LYS A 56 12.61 -35.62 11.29
N GLU A 57 13.66 -35.63 12.11
CA GLU A 57 14.33 -36.85 12.58
C GLU A 57 13.38 -37.73 13.40
N VAL A 58 12.67 -37.14 14.36
CA VAL A 58 11.72 -37.86 15.25
C VAL A 58 10.52 -38.40 14.48
N SER A 59 10.10 -37.73 13.39
CA SER A 59 8.92 -38.11 12.61
C SER A 59 9.20 -39.04 11.42
N LYS A 60 10.45 -39.43 11.14
CA LYS A 60 10.82 -40.29 10.00
C LYS A 60 10.04 -41.61 9.95
N CYS A 61 9.74 -42.20 11.11
CA CYS A 61 9.04 -43.49 11.19
C CYS A 61 7.50 -43.37 11.10
N GLU A 62 6.94 -42.15 11.17
CA GLU A 62 5.48 -41.92 11.19
C GLU A 62 4.97 -40.95 10.11
N SER A 63 5.87 -40.32 9.34
CA SER A 63 5.52 -39.26 8.38
C SER A 63 6.16 -39.40 7.00
N LEU A 64 5.46 -38.92 5.97
CA LEU A 64 5.94 -38.88 4.58
C LEU A 64 5.83 -37.45 4.02
N MET A 65 6.99 -36.87 3.66
CA MET A 65 7.16 -35.49 3.18
C MET A 65 7.92 -35.54 1.84
N GLN A 66 7.20 -35.55 0.72
CA GLN A 66 7.70 -35.62 -0.67
C GLN A 66 8.45 -36.91 -1.09
N GLY A 67 8.04 -37.49 -2.23
CA GLY A 67 8.77 -38.55 -2.96
C GLY A 67 8.63 -39.95 -2.35
N PHE A 68 7.73 -40.78 -2.91
CA PHE A 68 7.64 -42.20 -2.59
C PHE A 68 8.63 -42.99 -3.47
N ASN A 69 9.82 -43.29 -2.95
CA ASN A 69 10.79 -44.17 -3.61
C ASN A 69 10.44 -45.63 -3.29
N ASN A 70 10.27 -46.46 -4.33
CA ASN A 70 9.79 -47.85 -4.26
C ASN A 70 10.83 -48.84 -3.67
N GLU A 71 11.84 -48.39 -2.94
CA GLU A 71 12.92 -49.26 -2.43
C GLU A 71 12.85 -49.41 -0.91
N MET A 72 11.77 -50.01 -0.41
CA MET A 72 11.77 -50.57 0.94
C MET A 72 11.37 -52.04 0.86
N GLU A 73 12.37 -52.91 1.07
CA GLU A 73 12.24 -54.34 1.19
C GLU A 73 11.34 -54.73 2.37
N ASP A 74 10.76 -55.92 2.27
CA ASP A 74 9.56 -56.47 2.93
C ASP A 74 9.67 -56.73 4.45
N HIS A 75 10.52 -55.99 5.17
CA HIS A 75 10.67 -56.13 6.62
C HIS A 75 10.51 -54.78 7.34
N GLU A 76 9.38 -54.67 8.05
CA GLU A 76 8.94 -53.52 8.88
C GLU A 76 8.58 -52.25 8.11
N THR A 77 7.46 -52.26 7.36
CA THR A 77 6.86 -51.03 6.85
C THR A 77 6.53 -50.09 8.02
N PRO A 78 7.11 -48.88 8.11
CA PRO A 78 6.79 -47.93 9.17
C PRO A 78 5.28 -47.65 9.21
N GLU A 79 4.70 -47.53 10.39
CA GLU A 79 3.27 -47.20 10.55
C GLU A 79 3.05 -45.71 10.19
N ILE A 80 3.10 -45.39 8.89
CA ILE A 80 2.93 -44.03 8.39
C ILE A 80 1.54 -43.54 8.81
N ARG A 81 1.52 -42.47 9.61
CA ARG A 81 0.30 -41.83 10.15
C ARG A 81 0.08 -40.44 9.57
N HIS A 82 1.10 -39.81 8.99
CA HIS A 82 1.06 -38.43 8.52
C HIS A 82 1.61 -38.30 7.11
N VAL A 83 0.86 -37.68 6.20
CA VAL A 83 1.26 -37.45 4.82
C VAL A 83 1.04 -35.98 4.49
N SER A 84 2.05 -35.29 3.96
CA SER A 84 1.98 -33.85 3.72
C SER A 84 2.38 -33.46 2.29
N ARG A 85 1.56 -32.62 1.65
CA ARG A 85 1.77 -31.99 0.33
C ARG A 85 2.12 -32.99 -0.78
N VAL A 86 1.45 -34.13 -0.79
CA VAL A 86 1.63 -35.15 -1.83
C VAL A 86 0.53 -35.04 -2.91
N PRO A 87 0.83 -35.42 -4.16
CA PRO A 87 -0.22 -35.63 -5.15
C PRO A 87 -1.02 -36.88 -4.78
N THR A 88 -2.29 -36.90 -5.17
CA THR A 88 -3.22 -37.99 -4.92
C THR A 88 -2.74 -39.36 -5.41
N SER A 89 -1.99 -39.41 -6.51
CA SER A 89 -1.37 -40.63 -7.03
C SER A 89 -0.45 -41.34 -6.01
N THR A 90 0.08 -40.60 -5.03
CA THR A 90 0.85 -41.17 -3.92
C THR A 90 -0.03 -42.04 -3.03
N LEU A 91 -1.25 -41.59 -2.73
CA LEU A 91 -2.20 -42.37 -1.94
C LEU A 91 -2.67 -43.63 -2.68
N GLU A 92 -2.79 -43.57 -4.01
CA GLU A 92 -3.16 -44.73 -4.83
C GLU A 92 -2.11 -45.85 -4.80
N ARG A 93 -0.85 -45.50 -4.57
CA ARG A 93 0.28 -46.44 -4.49
C ARG A 93 0.45 -47.08 -3.11
N MET A 94 -0.22 -46.56 -2.07
CA MET A 94 -0.10 -47.08 -0.71
C MET A 94 -0.94 -48.35 -0.52
N SER A 95 -0.46 -49.24 0.36
CA SER A 95 -1.23 -50.42 0.77
C SER A 95 -2.51 -50.00 1.52
N GLU A 96 -3.56 -50.82 1.46
CA GLU A 96 -4.82 -50.52 2.16
C GLU A 96 -4.64 -50.46 3.68
N LEU A 97 -3.74 -51.27 4.24
CA LEU A 97 -3.38 -51.24 5.67
C LEU A 97 -2.75 -49.89 6.05
N SER A 98 -1.82 -49.38 5.24
CA SER A 98 -1.19 -48.07 5.46
C SER A 98 -2.21 -46.95 5.36
N ILE A 99 -3.06 -46.94 4.32
CA ILE A 99 -4.13 -45.94 4.15
C ILE A 99 -5.10 -45.95 5.33
N ALA A 100 -5.47 -47.13 5.82
CA ALA A 100 -6.40 -47.25 6.95
C ALA A 100 -5.85 -46.65 8.25
N GLY A 101 -4.53 -46.64 8.44
CA GLY A 101 -3.82 -46.10 9.60
C GLY A 101 -3.57 -44.58 9.56
N LEU A 102 -3.73 -43.93 8.40
CA LEU A 102 -3.45 -42.49 8.24
C LEU A 102 -4.34 -41.62 9.14
N ARG A 103 -3.69 -40.68 9.85
CA ARG A 103 -4.31 -39.72 10.78
C ARG A 103 -4.31 -38.30 10.26
N SER A 104 -3.33 -37.90 9.43
CA SER A 104 -3.30 -36.60 8.75
C SER A 104 -2.93 -36.74 7.29
N VAL A 105 -3.64 -36.03 6.43
CA VAL A 105 -3.39 -36.00 4.99
C VAL A 105 -3.52 -34.55 4.50
N PHE A 106 -2.47 -34.03 3.89
CA PHE A 106 -2.47 -32.73 3.19
C PHE A 106 -2.26 -32.99 1.69
N LEU A 107 -3.21 -32.56 0.86
CA LEU A 107 -3.24 -32.86 -0.57
C LEU A 107 -3.16 -31.59 -1.39
N ASN A 108 -2.48 -31.69 -2.54
CA ASN A 108 -2.41 -30.60 -3.52
C ASN A 108 -3.55 -30.66 -4.56
N ASP A 109 -4.33 -31.75 -4.55
CA ASP A 109 -5.37 -32.09 -5.52
C ASP A 109 -6.54 -32.81 -4.84
N GLN A 110 -7.53 -33.24 -5.64
CA GLN A 110 -8.79 -33.78 -5.15
C GLN A 110 -8.65 -35.23 -4.63
N ILE A 111 -9.27 -35.54 -3.49
CA ILE A 111 -9.25 -36.92 -2.96
C ILE A 111 -10.07 -37.89 -3.84
N PRO A 112 -9.51 -39.04 -4.27
CA PRO A 112 -10.26 -40.01 -5.06
C PRO A 112 -11.42 -40.64 -4.30
N ASN A 113 -12.53 -40.81 -5.01
CA ASN A 113 -13.76 -41.42 -4.50
C ASN A 113 -13.54 -42.83 -3.93
N ASN A 114 -12.60 -43.60 -4.49
CA ASN A 114 -12.24 -44.96 -4.07
C ASN A 114 -11.32 -45.00 -2.82
N ILE A 115 -10.55 -43.95 -2.55
CA ILE A 115 -9.60 -43.89 -1.42
C ILE A 115 -10.25 -43.30 -0.17
N SER A 116 -11.05 -42.25 -0.31
CA SER A 116 -11.78 -41.62 0.78
C SER A 116 -12.44 -42.61 1.77
N PRO A 117 -13.17 -43.67 1.35
CA PRO A 117 -13.75 -44.65 2.29
C PRO A 117 -12.72 -45.52 3.03
N LYS A 118 -11.48 -45.63 2.55
CA LYS A 118 -10.42 -46.46 3.13
C LYS A 118 -9.69 -45.78 4.29
N LEU A 119 -9.73 -44.44 4.36
CA LEU A 119 -9.09 -43.60 5.38
C LEU A 119 -9.85 -43.65 6.73
N ARG A 120 -9.87 -44.83 7.36
CA ARG A 120 -10.72 -45.12 8.54
C ARG A 120 -10.26 -44.41 9.81
N ALA A 121 -8.97 -44.09 9.97
CA ALA A 121 -8.43 -43.42 11.16
C ALA A 121 -8.23 -41.90 11.01
N LEU A 122 -8.61 -41.32 9.87
CA LEU A 122 -8.25 -39.94 9.52
C LEU A 122 -8.88 -38.90 10.45
N ARG A 123 -8.05 -37.97 10.94
CA ARG A 123 -8.46 -36.88 11.85
C ARG A 123 -8.25 -35.49 11.24
N VAL A 124 -7.25 -35.33 10.37
CA VAL A 124 -6.92 -34.07 9.69
C VAL A 124 -6.91 -34.31 8.19
N LEU A 125 -7.69 -33.52 7.46
CA LEU A 125 -7.67 -33.47 6.01
C LEU A 125 -7.55 -32.02 5.57
N ASP A 126 -6.58 -31.75 4.71
CA ASP A 126 -6.22 -30.40 4.30
C ASP A 126 -6.07 -30.33 2.77
N PHE A 127 -6.77 -29.37 2.18
CA PHE A 127 -6.75 -29.04 0.76
C PHE A 127 -6.41 -27.55 0.54
N GLU A 128 -5.74 -26.90 1.49
CA GLU A 128 -5.42 -25.47 1.38
C GLU A 128 -4.66 -25.19 0.07
N GLY A 129 -5.23 -24.29 -0.75
CA GLY A 129 -4.66 -23.91 -2.05
C GLY A 129 -4.75 -24.99 -3.14
N ALA A 130 -5.41 -26.13 -2.89
CA ALA A 130 -5.63 -27.16 -3.90
C ALA A 130 -6.61 -26.70 -4.98
N ASP A 131 -6.41 -27.12 -6.23
CA ASP A 131 -7.32 -26.78 -7.34
C ASP A 131 -8.57 -27.69 -7.38
N ILE A 132 -9.40 -27.59 -6.34
CA ILE A 132 -10.63 -28.38 -6.20
C ILE A 132 -11.88 -27.51 -6.40
N GLN A 133 -12.88 -28.06 -7.12
CA GLN A 133 -14.17 -27.40 -7.35
C GLN A 133 -15.34 -28.02 -6.57
N GLU A 134 -15.18 -29.26 -6.12
CA GLU A 134 -16.18 -29.99 -5.34
C GLU A 134 -15.51 -30.97 -4.36
N LEU A 135 -16.19 -31.30 -3.26
CA LEU A 135 -15.79 -32.38 -2.37
C LEU A 135 -16.63 -33.63 -2.66
N PRO A 136 -16.02 -34.83 -2.68
CA PRO A 136 -16.75 -36.04 -2.98
C PRO A 136 -17.73 -36.43 -1.86
N ASN A 137 -18.87 -37.02 -2.23
CA ASN A 137 -19.86 -37.50 -1.26
C ASN A 137 -19.30 -38.55 -0.28
N SER A 138 -18.21 -39.24 -0.62
CA SER A 138 -17.53 -40.19 0.25
C SER A 138 -16.92 -39.53 1.48
N ILE A 139 -16.71 -38.21 1.50
CA ILE A 139 -16.15 -37.48 2.65
C ILE A 139 -16.91 -37.78 3.95
N GLY A 140 -18.24 -37.91 3.88
CA GLY A 140 -19.08 -38.26 5.03
C GLY A 140 -18.83 -39.64 5.64
N LYS A 141 -17.95 -40.48 5.06
CA LYS A 141 -17.51 -41.74 5.65
C LYS A 141 -16.35 -41.56 6.64
N LEU A 142 -15.67 -40.42 6.64
CA LEU A 142 -14.54 -40.10 7.51
C LEU A 142 -14.99 -39.71 8.93
N LYS A 143 -15.64 -40.64 9.64
CA LYS A 143 -16.31 -40.36 10.93
C LYS A 143 -15.39 -39.84 12.04
N HIS A 144 -14.08 -40.08 11.94
CA HIS A 144 -13.08 -39.63 12.91
C HIS A 144 -12.48 -38.25 12.59
N LEU A 145 -12.87 -37.65 11.45
CA LEU A 145 -12.34 -36.36 11.03
C LEU A 145 -12.69 -35.28 12.05
N ARG A 146 -11.67 -34.50 12.44
CA ARG A 146 -11.76 -33.39 13.40
C ARG A 146 -11.38 -32.05 12.79
N TYR A 147 -10.60 -32.06 11.72
CA TYR A 147 -10.16 -30.86 11.01
C TYR A 147 -10.33 -31.07 9.50
N LEU A 148 -10.97 -30.10 8.86
CA LEU A 148 -11.08 -30.01 7.41
C LEU A 148 -10.75 -28.59 6.96
N ASP A 149 -9.74 -28.45 6.10
CA ASP A 149 -9.41 -27.20 5.42
C ASP A 149 -9.65 -27.32 3.92
N VAL A 150 -10.43 -26.40 3.36
CA VAL A 150 -10.62 -26.20 1.92
C VAL A 150 -10.44 -24.73 1.54
N SER A 151 -9.65 -23.99 2.33
CA SER A 151 -9.36 -22.58 2.10
C SER A 151 -8.55 -22.38 0.82
N TYR A 152 -8.72 -21.23 0.17
CA TYR A 152 -8.08 -20.89 -1.11
C TYR A 152 -8.38 -21.87 -2.25
N THR A 153 -9.52 -22.57 -2.19
CA THR A 153 -9.98 -23.48 -3.25
C THR A 153 -11.11 -22.85 -4.09
N LYS A 154 -11.47 -23.51 -5.20
CA LYS A 154 -12.56 -23.09 -6.09
C LYS A 154 -13.88 -23.80 -5.78
N ILE A 155 -14.05 -24.28 -4.54
CA ILE A 155 -15.19 -25.10 -4.15
C ILE A 155 -16.52 -24.36 -4.33
N LYS A 156 -17.49 -25.00 -5.02
CA LYS A 156 -18.80 -24.40 -5.32
C LYS A 156 -19.87 -24.76 -4.29
N ALA A 157 -19.78 -25.94 -3.69
CA ALA A 157 -20.74 -26.44 -2.72
C ALA A 157 -20.10 -27.48 -1.78
N LEU A 158 -20.61 -27.55 -0.54
CA LEU A 158 -20.27 -28.61 0.41
C LEU A 158 -21.27 -29.77 0.28
N PRO A 159 -20.83 -31.04 0.23
CA PRO A 159 -21.72 -32.19 0.07
C PRO A 159 -22.58 -32.41 1.31
N LYS A 160 -23.86 -32.77 1.12
CA LYS A 160 -24.80 -33.09 2.22
C LYS A 160 -24.30 -34.17 3.16
N THR A 161 -23.47 -35.10 2.66
CA THR A 161 -22.88 -36.17 3.47
C THR A 161 -21.91 -35.65 4.53
N MET A 162 -21.45 -34.40 4.45
CA MET A 162 -20.66 -33.73 5.47
C MET A 162 -21.35 -33.72 6.83
N GLY A 163 -22.69 -33.71 6.89
CA GLY A 163 -23.45 -33.84 8.15
C GLY A 163 -23.29 -35.17 8.88
N LYS A 164 -22.49 -36.12 8.37
CA LYS A 164 -22.08 -37.36 9.05
C LYS A 164 -20.74 -37.25 9.78
N LEU A 165 -20.07 -36.11 9.68
CA LEU A 165 -18.77 -35.85 10.33
C LEU A 165 -18.95 -35.39 11.79
N TYR A 166 -19.65 -36.17 12.61
CA TYR A 166 -20.07 -35.74 13.96
C TYR A 166 -18.91 -35.37 14.91
N ASN A 167 -17.67 -35.76 14.60
CA ASN A 167 -16.46 -35.43 15.37
C ASN A 167 -15.70 -34.19 14.85
N LEU A 168 -16.20 -33.53 13.79
CA LEU A 168 -15.54 -32.36 13.22
C LEU A 168 -15.50 -31.22 14.25
N GLN A 169 -14.31 -30.68 14.50
CA GLN A 169 -14.04 -29.60 15.45
C GLN A 169 -13.68 -28.29 14.75
N THR A 170 -12.98 -28.37 13.61
CA THR A 170 -12.54 -27.21 12.83
C THR A 170 -12.90 -27.40 11.36
N LEU A 171 -13.54 -26.38 10.79
CA LEU A 171 -13.80 -26.27 9.35
C LEU A 171 -13.28 -24.91 8.86
N ARG A 172 -12.38 -24.92 7.88
CA ARG A 172 -11.80 -23.70 7.28
C ARG A 172 -12.24 -23.59 5.82
N LEU A 173 -12.80 -22.43 5.49
CA LEU A 173 -13.42 -22.08 4.22
C LEU A 173 -12.95 -20.68 3.75
N GLN A 174 -11.76 -20.23 4.17
CA GLN A 174 -11.28 -18.89 3.82
C GLN A 174 -11.03 -18.78 2.32
N SER A 175 -11.32 -17.63 1.74
CA SER A 175 -11.12 -17.33 0.32
C SER A 175 -11.78 -18.33 -0.64
N THR A 176 -12.94 -18.89 -0.26
CA THR A 176 -13.72 -19.83 -1.08
C THR A 176 -14.77 -19.13 -1.95
N LYS A 177 -14.36 -18.20 -2.81
CA LYS A 177 -15.23 -17.23 -3.54
C LYS A 177 -16.48 -17.76 -4.26
N TYR A 178 -16.57 -19.06 -4.54
CA TYR A 178 -17.72 -19.68 -5.22
C TYR A 178 -18.69 -20.39 -4.27
N LEU A 179 -18.33 -20.58 -3.00
CA LEU A 179 -19.17 -21.22 -1.99
C LEU A 179 -20.20 -20.22 -1.47
N LYS A 180 -21.45 -20.39 -1.89
CA LYS A 180 -22.54 -19.47 -1.52
C LYS A 180 -23.37 -19.91 -0.31
N LYS A 181 -23.46 -21.22 -0.06
CA LYS A 181 -24.43 -21.77 0.89
C LYS A 181 -23.89 -22.94 1.69
N ILE A 182 -24.24 -22.97 2.98
CA ILE A 182 -24.00 -24.10 3.89
C ILE A 182 -25.13 -25.14 3.77
N PRO A 183 -24.83 -26.46 3.72
CA PRO A 183 -25.86 -27.50 3.68
C PRO A 183 -26.61 -27.65 5.03
N GLN A 184 -27.92 -27.93 4.99
CA GLN A 184 -28.77 -28.12 6.20
C GLN A 184 -28.22 -29.19 7.13
N GLU A 185 -27.61 -30.23 6.56
CA GLU A 185 -27.06 -31.37 7.28
C GLU A 185 -25.89 -30.97 8.22
N MET A 186 -25.30 -29.78 8.04
CA MET A 186 -24.28 -29.24 8.95
C MET A 186 -24.80 -29.06 10.39
N GLN A 187 -26.12 -28.98 10.60
CA GLN A 187 -26.76 -28.96 11.92
C GLN A 187 -26.38 -30.14 12.83
N ASN A 188 -25.84 -31.22 12.26
CA ASN A 188 -25.41 -32.41 12.97
C ASN A 188 -23.97 -32.33 13.51
N LEU A 189 -23.20 -31.30 13.14
CA LEU A 189 -21.80 -31.14 13.54
C LEU A 189 -21.69 -30.54 14.95
N ILE A 190 -22.34 -31.17 15.93
CA ILE A 190 -22.50 -30.65 17.30
C ILE A 190 -21.18 -30.47 18.07
N ASN A 191 -20.09 -31.09 17.60
CA ASN A 191 -18.74 -30.93 18.16
C ASN A 191 -17.91 -29.85 17.46
N LEU A 192 -18.49 -29.12 16.49
CA LEU A 192 -17.80 -28.05 15.78
C LEU A 192 -17.52 -26.90 16.74
N ARG A 193 -16.26 -26.47 16.78
CA ARG A 193 -15.73 -25.42 17.67
C ARG A 193 -15.26 -24.21 16.88
N HIS A 194 -14.73 -24.40 15.68
CA HIS A 194 -14.24 -23.31 14.85
C HIS A 194 -14.74 -23.43 13.42
N LEU A 195 -15.34 -22.36 12.93
CA LEU A 195 -15.74 -22.21 11.54
C LEU A 195 -15.11 -20.93 11.00
N TYR A 196 -14.19 -21.05 10.04
CA TYR A 196 -13.48 -19.91 9.46
C TYR A 196 -13.92 -19.65 8.02
N PHE A 197 -14.23 -18.40 7.72
CA PHE A 197 -14.55 -17.90 6.40
C PHE A 197 -14.48 -16.36 6.42
N ASP A 198 -14.24 -15.74 5.27
CA ASP A 198 -13.92 -14.32 5.09
C ASP A 198 -14.88 -13.59 4.12
N GLN A 199 -16.02 -14.21 3.84
CA GLN A 199 -17.04 -13.71 2.90
C GLN A 199 -18.46 -14.02 3.40
N GLU A 200 -19.47 -13.40 2.80
CA GLU A 200 -20.86 -13.72 3.13
C GLU A 200 -21.24 -15.13 2.62
N VAL A 201 -21.66 -16.00 3.53
CA VAL A 201 -22.14 -17.36 3.22
C VAL A 201 -23.55 -17.53 3.79
N GLU A 202 -24.48 -17.99 2.96
CA GLU A 202 -25.85 -18.23 3.38
C GLU A 202 -25.95 -19.47 4.28
N PHE A 203 -26.42 -19.26 5.51
CA PHE A 203 -26.80 -20.34 6.42
C PHE A 203 -28.30 -20.65 6.24
N PRO A 204 -28.69 -21.93 6.17
CA PRO A 204 -30.08 -22.33 6.40
C PRO A 204 -30.54 -22.10 7.84
N ALA A 205 -31.84 -21.94 8.03
CA ALA A 205 -32.45 -21.77 9.35
C ALA A 205 -32.26 -23.01 10.25
N GLY A 206 -32.05 -22.76 11.55
CA GLY A 206 -31.98 -23.74 12.63
C GLY A 206 -30.64 -24.48 12.76
N ILE A 207 -29.65 -24.21 11.91
CA ILE A 207 -28.33 -24.86 11.98
C ILE A 207 -27.55 -24.35 13.19
N LEU A 208 -27.40 -23.04 13.31
CA LEU A 208 -26.47 -22.42 14.26
C LEU A 208 -26.93 -22.63 15.70
N GLY A 209 -28.25 -22.67 15.93
CA GLY A 209 -28.83 -23.00 17.23
C GLY A 209 -28.41 -24.38 17.78
N ARG A 210 -27.96 -25.31 16.93
CA ARG A 210 -27.49 -26.65 17.34
C ARG A 210 -25.98 -26.73 17.60
N LEU A 211 -25.19 -25.78 17.10
CA LEU A 211 -23.72 -25.80 17.18
C LEU A 211 -23.23 -25.18 18.49
N THR A 212 -23.72 -25.65 19.63
CA THR A 212 -23.52 -25.00 20.95
C THR A 212 -22.08 -24.99 21.46
N ASN A 213 -21.19 -25.80 20.89
CA ASN A 213 -19.76 -25.83 21.19
C ASN A 213 -18.94 -24.83 20.36
N LEU A 214 -19.58 -24.07 19.46
CA LEU A 214 -18.92 -23.13 18.57
C LEU A 214 -18.29 -21.97 19.37
N GLN A 215 -17.03 -21.72 19.09
CA GLN A 215 -16.18 -20.72 19.72
C GLN A 215 -15.72 -19.65 18.73
N THR A 216 -15.62 -19.99 17.44
CA THR A 216 -15.25 -19.03 16.39
C THR A 216 -16.30 -19.05 15.30
N LEU A 217 -16.91 -17.88 15.07
CA LEU A 217 -17.85 -17.60 14.01
C LEU A 217 -17.60 -16.16 13.51
N PRO A 218 -16.93 -15.97 12.35
CA PRO A 218 -16.59 -14.63 11.87
C PRO A 218 -17.81 -13.79 11.49
N TYR A 219 -18.79 -14.38 10.79
CA TYR A 219 -20.00 -13.69 10.35
C TYR A 219 -21.28 -14.41 10.77
N PHE A 220 -22.33 -13.63 11.00
CA PHE A 220 -23.70 -14.09 11.14
C PHE A 220 -24.62 -13.16 10.35
N THR A 221 -25.22 -13.68 9.27
CA THR A 221 -26.19 -12.95 8.46
C THR A 221 -27.60 -13.32 8.89
N VAL A 222 -28.40 -12.34 9.32
CA VAL A 222 -29.82 -12.55 9.62
C VAL A 222 -30.58 -12.74 8.31
N GLY A 223 -31.24 -13.90 8.15
CA GLY A 223 -31.95 -14.22 6.93
C GLY A 223 -33.37 -13.63 6.86
N LYS A 224 -33.88 -13.41 5.65
CA LYS A 224 -35.30 -13.07 5.40
C LYS A 224 -36.18 -14.30 5.52
N GLU A 225 -37.34 -14.19 6.17
CA GLU A 225 -38.46 -15.17 6.28
C GLU A 225 -38.07 -16.63 6.62
N MET A 226 -37.36 -17.30 5.73
CA MET A 226 -36.92 -18.71 5.79
C MET A 226 -35.43 -18.89 6.13
N GLY A 227 -34.70 -17.81 6.39
CA GLY A 227 -33.30 -17.85 6.81
C GLY A 227 -33.09 -17.84 8.33
N PRO A 228 -31.84 -17.80 8.81
CA PRO A 228 -31.52 -17.96 10.22
C PRO A 228 -31.97 -16.73 11.01
N GLY A 229 -32.72 -17.00 12.07
CA GLY A 229 -33.18 -15.98 13.01
C GLY A 229 -32.11 -15.67 14.04
N ILE A 230 -32.07 -14.43 14.52
CA ILE A 230 -31.06 -14.00 15.49
C ILE A 230 -31.09 -14.79 16.81
N GLY A 231 -32.25 -15.36 17.16
CA GLY A 231 -32.42 -16.24 18.33
C GLY A 231 -31.57 -17.52 18.29
N GLU A 232 -31.06 -17.94 17.12
CA GLU A 232 -30.14 -19.08 17.01
C GLU A 232 -28.81 -18.84 17.73
N LEU A 233 -28.42 -17.58 17.94
CA LEU A 233 -27.22 -17.21 18.70
C LEU A 233 -27.35 -17.49 20.21
N SER A 234 -28.57 -17.75 20.72
CA SER A 234 -28.82 -17.98 22.16
C SER A 234 -27.98 -19.13 22.73
N GLY A 235 -27.78 -20.19 21.95
CA GLY A 235 -27.00 -21.38 22.32
C GLY A 235 -25.48 -21.19 22.23
N LEU A 236 -25.00 -20.19 21.51
CA LEU A 236 -23.58 -19.98 21.18
C LEU A 236 -22.84 -19.18 22.27
N LYS A 237 -22.84 -19.70 23.50
CA LYS A 237 -22.28 -18.99 24.66
C LYS A 237 -20.75 -18.97 24.70
N GLN A 238 -20.10 -19.87 23.96
CA GLN A 238 -18.65 -20.03 23.96
C GLN A 238 -17.93 -19.16 22.91
N LEU A 239 -18.66 -18.37 22.12
CA LEU A 239 -18.06 -17.51 21.10
C LEU A 239 -16.99 -16.59 21.70
N LYS A 240 -15.84 -16.55 21.02
CA LYS A 240 -14.64 -15.78 21.35
C LYS A 240 -14.24 -14.92 20.16
N GLY A 241 -13.47 -13.86 20.44
CA GLY A 241 -12.88 -13.03 19.38
C GLY A 241 -13.87 -12.06 18.76
N GLN A 242 -13.91 -12.04 17.43
CA GLN A 242 -14.74 -11.14 16.63
C GLN A 242 -15.99 -11.87 16.08
N LEU A 243 -17.12 -11.18 16.11
CA LEU A 243 -18.32 -11.55 15.36
C LEU A 243 -18.86 -10.33 14.60
N ILE A 244 -19.12 -10.52 13.31
CA ILE A 244 -19.75 -9.55 12.43
C ILE A 244 -21.19 -9.98 12.19
N MET A 245 -22.14 -9.12 12.55
CA MET A 245 -23.57 -9.31 12.37
C MET A 245 -24.03 -8.50 11.15
N CYS A 246 -24.54 -9.18 10.13
CA CYS A 246 -25.05 -8.57 8.92
C CYS A 246 -26.57 -8.68 8.82
N ASN A 247 -27.18 -7.79 8.04
CA ASN A 247 -28.61 -7.75 7.74
C ASN A 247 -29.52 -7.57 8.97
N LEU A 248 -29.10 -6.76 9.94
CA LEU A 248 -29.87 -6.52 11.16
C LEU A 248 -31.22 -5.84 10.91
N GLU A 249 -31.47 -5.28 9.73
CA GLU A 249 -32.79 -4.81 9.29
C GLU A 249 -33.87 -5.91 9.25
N HIS A 250 -33.49 -7.19 9.22
CA HIS A 250 -34.43 -8.32 9.22
C HIS A 250 -34.90 -8.72 10.63
N VAL A 251 -34.35 -8.13 11.69
CA VAL A 251 -34.79 -8.40 13.07
C VAL A 251 -36.03 -7.57 13.37
N ASN A 252 -37.12 -8.22 13.78
CA ASN A 252 -38.45 -7.60 13.83
C ASN A 252 -38.68 -6.78 15.09
N SER A 253 -37.98 -7.07 16.20
CA SER A 253 -38.16 -6.33 17.45
C SER A 253 -36.93 -6.39 18.37
N GLY A 254 -36.91 -5.52 19.39
CA GLY A 254 -35.89 -5.55 20.42
C GLY A 254 -35.95 -6.81 21.30
N GLU A 255 -37.13 -7.42 21.47
CA GLU A 255 -37.31 -8.70 22.15
C GLU A 255 -36.65 -9.83 21.37
N GLU A 256 -36.80 -9.83 20.04
CA GLU A 256 -36.10 -10.79 19.17
C GLU A 256 -34.57 -10.61 19.29
N ALA A 257 -34.09 -9.36 19.25
CA ALA A 257 -32.68 -9.04 19.41
C ALA A 257 -32.11 -9.51 20.76
N LYS A 258 -32.88 -9.40 21.86
CA LYS A 258 -32.49 -9.89 23.19
C LYS A 258 -32.26 -11.40 23.23
N MET A 259 -32.91 -12.17 22.36
CA MET A 259 -32.68 -13.62 22.26
C MET A 259 -31.26 -13.98 21.83
N ALA A 260 -30.53 -13.03 21.22
CA ALA A 260 -29.12 -13.22 20.91
C ALA A 260 -28.24 -13.39 22.17
N LEU A 261 -28.67 -12.90 23.35
CA LEU A 261 -27.98 -13.04 24.64
C LEU A 261 -26.50 -12.63 24.60
N PHE A 262 -26.14 -11.50 23.98
CA PHE A 262 -24.74 -11.03 23.93
C PHE A 262 -24.17 -10.72 25.32
N MET A 263 -25.00 -10.30 26.28
CA MET A 263 -24.64 -10.19 27.69
C MET A 263 -24.10 -11.49 28.31
N GLN A 264 -24.32 -12.67 27.70
CA GLN A 264 -23.78 -13.94 28.21
C GLN A 264 -22.47 -14.37 27.51
N LYS A 265 -22.09 -13.71 26.41
CA LYS A 265 -20.94 -14.06 25.57
C LYS A 265 -19.67 -13.34 26.04
N ARG A 266 -19.15 -13.74 27.20
CA ARG A 266 -18.09 -13.03 27.94
C ARG A 266 -16.73 -12.95 27.23
N ASN A 267 -16.50 -13.84 26.27
CA ASN A 267 -15.23 -13.98 25.56
C ASN A 267 -15.20 -13.27 24.20
N LEU A 268 -16.33 -12.68 23.77
CA LEU A 268 -16.34 -11.81 22.59
C LEU A 268 -15.70 -10.47 22.94
N CYS A 269 -14.65 -10.10 22.20
CA CYS A 269 -13.93 -8.85 22.37
C CYS A 269 -14.23 -7.83 21.27
N LYS A 270 -14.66 -8.28 20.08
CA LYS A 270 -15.00 -7.40 18.94
C LYS A 270 -16.38 -7.71 18.39
N LEU A 271 -17.19 -6.68 18.17
CA LEU A 271 -18.50 -6.80 17.55
C LEU A 271 -18.68 -5.76 16.46
N LYS A 272 -19.14 -6.20 15.30
CA LYS A 272 -19.64 -5.33 14.23
C LYS A 272 -21.12 -5.59 14.02
N PHE A 273 -21.92 -4.53 14.02
CA PHE A 273 -23.34 -4.56 13.69
C PHE A 273 -23.56 -3.81 12.38
N GLU A 274 -24.10 -4.47 11.36
CA GLU A 274 -24.25 -3.94 10.01
C GLU A 274 -25.70 -4.09 9.49
N TRP A 275 -26.21 -3.00 8.91
CA TRP A 275 -27.48 -2.94 8.19
C TRP A 275 -27.21 -2.74 6.69
N ILE A 276 -27.77 -3.58 5.81
CA ILE A 276 -27.41 -3.57 4.37
C ILE A 276 -28.56 -3.04 3.49
N GLY A 277 -29.80 -3.18 3.93
CA GLY A 277 -30.99 -2.73 3.22
C GLY A 277 -31.03 -1.22 2.94
N SER A 278 -31.79 -0.83 1.90
CA SER A 278 -31.97 0.58 1.47
C SER A 278 -33.40 1.10 1.72
N GLY A 279 -34.10 0.55 2.72
CA GLY A 279 -35.49 0.89 3.02
C GLY A 279 -35.63 2.13 3.92
N PRO A 280 -36.80 2.82 3.90
CA PRO A 280 -37.07 3.91 4.83
C PRO A 280 -36.96 3.45 6.28
N THR A 281 -36.58 4.38 7.16
CA THR A 281 -36.42 4.24 8.61
C THR A 281 -37.41 3.24 9.22
N ASN A 282 -36.94 2.04 9.52
CA ASN A 282 -37.72 1.14 10.35
C ASN A 282 -37.47 1.54 11.82
N TYR A 283 -38.50 2.04 12.52
CA TYR A 283 -38.50 2.33 13.97
C TYR A 283 -37.96 1.16 14.81
N ASN A 284 -37.95 -0.06 14.26
CA ASN A 284 -37.42 -1.23 14.93
C ASN A 284 -35.89 -1.21 15.09
N SER A 285 -35.13 -0.49 14.25
CA SER A 285 -33.66 -0.53 14.32
C SER A 285 -33.13 -0.07 15.68
N GLU A 286 -33.69 1.00 16.25
CA GLU A 286 -33.35 1.48 17.59
C GLU A 286 -33.62 0.41 18.65
N LYS A 287 -34.83 -0.18 18.63
CA LYS A 287 -35.24 -1.25 19.55
C LYS A 287 -34.34 -2.48 19.42
N VAL A 288 -33.95 -2.84 18.19
CA VAL A 288 -33.05 -3.95 17.90
C VAL A 288 -31.69 -3.69 18.52
N LEU A 289 -31.08 -2.53 18.25
CA LEU A 289 -29.78 -2.17 18.79
C LEU A 289 -29.79 -2.05 20.32
N ASP A 290 -30.87 -1.51 20.90
CA ASP A 290 -31.12 -1.49 22.35
C ASP A 290 -31.26 -2.90 22.96
N GLY A 291 -31.79 -3.85 22.19
CA GLY A 291 -32.01 -5.24 22.61
C GLY A 291 -30.75 -6.11 22.57
N LEU A 292 -29.77 -5.79 21.72
CA LEU A 292 -28.57 -6.61 21.52
C LEU A 292 -27.70 -6.68 22.78
N GLN A 293 -27.46 -5.55 23.46
CA GLN A 293 -26.72 -5.42 24.74
C GLN A 293 -25.46 -6.31 24.84
N PRO A 294 -24.31 -5.84 24.34
CA PRO A 294 -23.04 -6.55 24.45
C PRO A 294 -22.54 -6.71 25.88
N HIS A 295 -21.75 -7.76 26.14
CA HIS A 295 -21.09 -7.95 27.42
C HIS A 295 -20.09 -6.81 27.73
N PRO A 296 -19.94 -6.35 28.98
CA PRO A 296 -19.02 -5.27 29.37
C PRO A 296 -17.52 -5.48 29.08
N ASN A 297 -17.11 -6.70 28.72
CA ASN A 297 -15.73 -7.02 28.35
C ASN A 297 -15.38 -6.62 26.91
N LEU A 298 -16.36 -6.16 26.13
CA LEU A 298 -16.15 -5.76 24.74
C LEU A 298 -15.07 -4.67 24.66
N GLN A 299 -14.14 -4.84 23.73
CA GLN A 299 -13.02 -3.93 23.47
C GLN A 299 -13.27 -3.09 22.21
N SER A 300 -13.84 -3.69 21.16
CA SER A 300 -14.15 -2.99 19.91
C SER A 300 -15.62 -3.10 19.52
N LEU A 301 -16.25 -1.96 19.20
CA LEU A 301 -17.64 -1.88 18.78
C LEU A 301 -17.75 -1.07 17.47
N TRP A 302 -18.21 -1.74 16.41
CA TRP A 302 -18.41 -1.13 15.10
C TRP A 302 -19.91 -1.16 14.78
N ILE A 303 -20.48 -0.01 14.46
CA ILE A 303 -21.87 0.11 14.05
C ILE A 303 -21.86 0.74 12.66
N GLU A 304 -22.34 -0.01 11.67
CA GLU A 304 -22.33 0.39 10.28
C GLU A 304 -23.75 0.47 9.72
N ARG A 305 -24.04 1.57 8.99
CA ARG A 305 -25.28 1.82 8.26
C ARG A 305 -26.55 1.77 9.14
N PHE A 306 -26.41 2.03 10.44
CA PHE A 306 -27.52 2.02 11.36
C PHE A 306 -28.61 3.01 10.95
N MET A 307 -29.84 2.51 10.86
CA MET A 307 -30.99 3.26 10.32
C MET A 307 -31.80 4.02 11.37
N GLY A 308 -31.49 3.87 12.66
CA GLY A 308 -32.16 4.60 13.74
C GLY A 308 -31.63 6.02 13.94
N ALA A 309 -32.41 6.86 14.63
CA ALA A 309 -32.04 8.23 14.96
C ALA A 309 -31.23 8.33 16.26
N LYS A 310 -31.39 7.35 17.17
CA LYS A 310 -30.72 7.33 18.48
C LYS A 310 -29.86 6.08 18.66
N LEU A 311 -28.62 6.32 19.10
CA LEU A 311 -27.72 5.28 19.57
C LEU A 311 -28.05 4.90 21.03
N PRO A 312 -27.80 3.64 21.41
CA PRO A 312 -28.23 3.10 22.71
C PRO A 312 -27.40 3.64 23.88
N SER A 313 -28.05 3.80 25.04
CA SER A 313 -27.39 4.27 26.26
C SER A 313 -26.44 3.25 26.89
N TRP A 314 -26.62 1.95 26.60
CA TRP A 314 -25.77 0.89 27.14
C TRP A 314 -24.31 1.01 26.70
N MET A 315 -24.01 1.75 25.61
CA MET A 315 -22.63 2.00 25.17
C MET A 315 -21.78 2.66 26.28
N MET A 316 -22.40 3.50 27.11
CA MET A 316 -21.73 4.17 28.24
C MET A 316 -21.31 3.20 29.36
N SER A 317 -21.95 2.03 29.43
CA SER A 317 -21.67 1.01 30.44
C SER A 317 -20.47 0.12 30.07
N LEU A 318 -20.00 0.18 28.82
CA LEU A 318 -18.93 -0.69 28.30
C LEU A 318 -17.54 -0.08 28.57
N LYS A 319 -17.12 -0.10 29.84
CA LYS A 319 -15.90 0.56 30.31
C LYS A 319 -14.59 0.01 29.72
N ASN A 320 -14.61 -1.18 29.12
CA ASN A 320 -13.44 -1.80 28.50
C ASN A 320 -13.27 -1.47 27.01
N LEU A 321 -14.19 -0.68 26.43
CA LEU A 321 -14.06 -0.27 25.03
C LEU A 321 -12.81 0.57 24.82
N THR A 322 -11.99 0.12 23.86
CA THR A 322 -10.81 0.81 23.34
C THR A 322 -11.08 1.42 21.98
N ASP A 323 -12.04 0.88 21.22
CA ASP A 323 -12.28 1.25 19.82
C ASP A 323 -13.78 1.34 19.53
N ILE A 324 -14.23 2.51 19.07
CA ILE A 324 -15.61 2.72 18.61
C ILE A 324 -15.59 3.27 17.20
N ARG A 325 -16.33 2.63 16.29
CA ARG A 325 -16.53 3.11 14.92
C ARG A 325 -18.01 3.21 14.60
N LEU A 326 -18.46 4.41 14.24
CA LEU A 326 -19.81 4.72 13.80
C LEU A 326 -19.74 5.13 12.33
N VAL A 327 -20.13 4.22 11.43
CA VAL A 327 -19.89 4.36 9.99
C VAL A 327 -21.22 4.38 9.24
N TRP A 328 -21.49 5.39 8.42
CA TRP A 328 -22.72 5.54 7.63
C TRP A 328 -24.03 5.50 8.44
N CYS A 329 -24.01 5.86 9.73
CA CYS A 329 -25.22 5.98 10.58
C CYS A 329 -25.98 7.27 10.25
N CYS A 330 -26.48 7.38 9.01
CA CYS A 330 -26.93 8.63 8.40
C CYS A 330 -28.07 9.33 9.14
N ASN A 331 -28.95 8.56 9.80
CA ASN A 331 -30.15 9.08 10.47
C ASN A 331 -29.88 9.58 11.90
N CYS A 332 -28.72 9.25 12.48
CA CYS A 332 -28.40 9.65 13.83
C CYS A 332 -28.20 11.16 13.93
N GLU A 333 -28.97 11.80 14.81
CA GLU A 333 -28.90 13.25 15.03
C GLU A 333 -27.86 13.64 16.09
N ARG A 334 -27.52 12.70 16.98
CA ARG A 334 -26.65 12.92 18.15
C ARG A 334 -25.78 11.69 18.42
N VAL A 335 -24.63 11.90 19.05
CA VAL A 335 -23.74 10.85 19.55
C VAL A 335 -23.92 10.73 21.06
N PRO A 336 -23.98 9.51 21.65
CA PRO A 336 -24.14 9.33 23.09
C PRO A 336 -22.90 9.82 23.85
N THR A 337 -22.96 9.81 25.19
CA THR A 337 -21.83 10.20 26.03
C THR A 337 -20.69 9.21 25.95
N LEU A 338 -19.70 9.51 25.11
CA LEU A 338 -18.49 8.72 24.95
C LEU A 338 -17.33 9.28 25.78
N GLY A 339 -17.40 10.55 26.20
CA GLY A 339 -16.32 11.24 26.92
C GLY A 339 -15.93 10.63 28.27
N HIS A 340 -16.79 9.82 28.88
CA HIS A 340 -16.51 9.17 30.17
C HIS A 340 -15.93 7.75 30.05
N LEU A 341 -15.72 7.25 28.82
CA LEU A 341 -15.15 5.92 28.61
C LEU A 341 -13.65 5.94 28.95
N PRO A 342 -13.20 5.17 29.97
CA PRO A 342 -11.86 5.34 30.53
C PRO A 342 -10.74 4.76 29.64
N ASN A 343 -11.06 3.78 28.79
CA ASN A 343 -10.08 3.05 27.99
C ASN A 343 -10.18 3.37 26.49
N LEU A 344 -11.09 4.25 26.07
CA LEU A 344 -11.33 4.54 24.65
C LEU A 344 -10.10 5.22 24.05
N ARG A 345 -9.45 4.56 23.08
CA ARG A 345 -8.24 5.01 22.37
C ARG A 345 -8.54 5.52 20.97
N HIS A 346 -9.51 4.89 20.29
CA HIS A 346 -9.88 5.23 18.93
C HIS A 346 -11.38 5.48 18.82
N LEU A 347 -11.74 6.63 18.23
CA LEU A 347 -13.12 6.99 17.93
C LEU A 347 -13.22 7.46 16.48
N GLU A 348 -14.01 6.74 15.68
CA GLU A 348 -14.36 7.13 14.32
C GLU A 348 -15.86 7.42 14.21
N ILE A 349 -16.18 8.61 13.73
CA ILE A 349 -17.51 9.09 13.37
C ILE A 349 -17.46 9.40 11.88
N ASN A 350 -17.99 8.52 11.04
CA ASN A 350 -17.87 8.61 9.59
C ASN A 350 -19.24 8.48 8.92
N GLY A 351 -19.63 9.42 8.07
CA GLY A 351 -20.87 9.33 7.30
C GLY A 351 -22.16 9.52 8.11
N MET A 352 -22.11 10.14 9.28
CA MET A 352 -23.29 10.50 10.07
C MET A 352 -23.91 11.81 9.56
N SER A 353 -24.67 11.72 8.46
CA SER A 353 -25.11 12.90 7.69
C SER A 353 -26.10 13.82 8.41
N ASN A 354 -26.95 13.32 9.31
CA ASN A 354 -27.90 14.13 10.09
C ASN A 354 -27.34 14.61 11.45
N LEU A 355 -26.09 14.28 11.78
CA LEU A 355 -25.46 14.76 13.02
C LEU A 355 -25.31 16.28 12.95
N LYS A 356 -25.96 17.01 13.86
CA LYS A 356 -25.98 18.50 13.84
C LYS A 356 -24.96 19.14 14.76
N CYS A 357 -24.76 18.57 15.94
CA CYS A 357 -23.84 19.13 16.93
C CYS A 357 -23.11 18.04 17.74
N LEU A 358 -21.89 18.38 18.16
CA LEU A 358 -21.11 17.66 19.17
C LEU A 358 -20.94 18.60 20.36
N GLY A 359 -21.72 18.38 21.42
CA GLY A 359 -21.78 19.27 22.58
C GLY A 359 -21.77 18.53 23.91
N ALA A 360 -22.45 19.08 24.91
CA ALA A 360 -22.49 18.55 26.28
C ALA A 360 -22.74 17.03 26.37
N GLU A 361 -23.66 16.49 25.57
CA GLU A 361 -23.95 15.06 25.54
C GLU A 361 -22.79 14.19 25.07
N PHE A 362 -21.99 14.65 24.11
CA PHE A 362 -20.81 13.92 23.60
C PHE A 362 -19.74 13.79 24.69
N TYR A 363 -19.51 14.88 25.43
CA TYR A 363 -18.53 14.95 26.50
C TYR A 363 -19.01 14.33 27.81
N GLY A 364 -20.30 14.46 28.13
CA GLY A 364 -20.93 13.93 29.34
C GLY A 364 -21.08 14.90 30.51
N TYR A 365 -20.93 16.21 30.30
CA TYR A 365 -21.18 17.21 31.35
C TYR A 365 -22.63 17.69 31.30
N ASN A 366 -23.25 17.91 32.46
CA ASN A 366 -24.56 18.54 32.58
C ASN A 366 -24.38 19.98 33.07
N ASP A 367 -25.02 20.96 32.43
CA ASP A 367 -24.99 22.37 32.85
C ASP A 367 -25.77 22.63 34.17
N ASP A 368 -26.60 21.69 34.64
CA ASP A 368 -27.61 21.91 35.70
C ASP A 368 -27.32 21.32 37.10
N ALA A 369 -26.08 20.89 37.41
CA ALA A 369 -25.77 20.35 38.75
C ALA A 369 -25.28 21.43 39.73
N GLY A 370 -26.23 22.12 40.38
CA GLY A 370 -25.98 23.06 41.49
C GLY A 370 -25.50 22.41 42.79
N GLY A 371 -24.30 21.81 42.77
CA GLY A 371 -23.70 21.13 43.93
C GLY A 371 -22.44 21.84 44.42
N THR A 372 -22.51 22.41 45.62
CA THR A 372 -21.37 22.97 46.36
C THR A 372 -20.51 21.84 46.95
N SER A 373 -19.37 21.52 46.31
CA SER A 373 -18.34 20.67 46.94
C SER A 373 -16.95 21.30 46.80
N THR A 374 -16.31 21.60 47.92
CA THR A 374 -15.03 22.33 48.08
C THR A 374 -13.79 21.44 47.98
N GLN A 375 -13.77 20.45 47.08
CA GLN A 375 -12.57 19.66 46.77
C GLN A 375 -12.31 19.65 45.26
N THR A 376 -11.13 20.15 44.88
CA THR A 376 -10.62 20.15 43.50
C THR A 376 -10.29 18.72 43.06
N ILE A 377 -11.30 18.00 42.57
CA ILE A 377 -11.09 16.72 41.87
C ILE A 377 -10.87 17.07 40.39
N GLU A 378 -9.72 16.71 39.82
CA GLU A 378 -9.50 16.80 38.38
C GLU A 378 -10.39 15.77 37.67
N MET A 379 -11.19 16.21 36.70
CA MET A 379 -12.03 15.36 35.86
C MET A 379 -11.42 15.32 34.46
N SER A 380 -11.22 14.12 33.91
CA SER A 380 -10.71 13.96 32.53
C SER A 380 -11.80 13.42 31.62
N ILE A 381 -12.07 14.14 30.54
CA ILE A 381 -12.98 13.76 29.47
C ILE A 381 -12.14 13.24 28.31
N PHE A 382 -12.49 12.05 27.81
CA PHE A 382 -11.69 11.26 26.87
C PHE A 382 -10.26 11.01 27.38
N PRO A 383 -10.08 10.40 28.58
CA PRO A 383 -8.79 10.32 29.27
C PRO A 383 -7.71 9.49 28.53
N ALA A 384 -8.12 8.57 27.66
CA ALA A 384 -7.22 7.66 26.94
C ALA A 384 -7.29 7.81 25.41
N LEU A 385 -8.06 8.78 24.89
CA LEU A 385 -8.33 8.89 23.46
C LEU A 385 -7.09 9.41 22.74
N LYS A 386 -6.57 8.62 21.81
CA LYS A 386 -5.38 8.92 21.00
C LYS A 386 -5.72 9.41 19.61
N THR A 387 -6.75 8.84 18.99
CA THR A 387 -7.12 9.14 17.60
C THR A 387 -8.61 9.45 17.52
N LEU A 388 -8.96 10.58 16.90
CA LEU A 388 -10.34 11.02 16.70
C LEU A 388 -10.57 11.38 15.24
N TYR A 389 -11.46 10.63 14.57
CA TYR A 389 -11.82 10.88 13.18
C TYR A 389 -13.29 11.27 13.08
N ILE A 390 -13.56 12.45 12.52
CA ILE A 390 -14.90 12.94 12.21
C ILE A 390 -14.95 13.26 10.73
N ARG A 391 -15.61 12.39 9.96
CA ARG A 391 -15.57 12.41 8.50
C ARG A 391 -16.99 12.33 7.92
N LYS A 392 -17.26 13.02 6.81
CA LYS A 392 -18.52 12.93 6.05
C LYS A 392 -19.77 13.22 6.89
N CYS A 393 -19.67 14.11 7.88
CA CYS A 393 -20.79 14.59 8.69
C CYS A 393 -21.37 15.87 8.06
N HIS A 394 -22.12 15.71 6.97
CA HIS A 394 -22.50 16.82 6.09
C HIS A 394 -23.33 17.94 6.75
N GLN A 395 -24.18 17.61 7.73
CA GLN A 395 -24.99 18.59 8.48
C GLN A 395 -24.39 19.00 9.83
N LEU A 396 -23.16 18.60 10.15
CA LEU A 396 -22.53 18.98 11.41
C LEU A 396 -22.22 20.48 11.38
N ILE A 397 -22.93 21.25 12.20
CA ILE A 397 -22.83 22.72 12.24
C ILE A 397 -21.85 23.15 13.33
N GLU A 398 -21.91 22.51 14.50
CA GLU A 398 -21.17 22.95 15.68
C GLU A 398 -20.48 21.79 16.40
N TRP A 399 -19.19 21.95 16.68
CA TRP A 399 -18.49 21.17 17.68
C TRP A 399 -18.10 22.12 18.82
N MET A 400 -18.81 21.99 19.94
CA MET A 400 -18.73 22.91 21.08
C MET A 400 -17.46 22.67 21.89
N GLU A 401 -16.90 23.76 22.42
CA GLU A 401 -15.83 23.72 23.42
C GLU A 401 -16.42 23.21 24.74
N ALA A 402 -15.74 22.25 25.38
CA ALA A 402 -16.12 21.79 26.71
C ALA A 402 -15.62 22.78 27.78
N PRO A 403 -16.35 22.98 28.90
CA PRO A 403 -15.93 23.91 29.94
C PRO A 403 -14.64 23.43 30.60
N MET A 404 -13.65 24.32 30.71
CA MET A 404 -12.37 24.04 31.40
C MET A 404 -12.51 24.01 32.92
N MET A 405 -13.56 24.64 33.44
CA MET A 405 -13.91 24.70 34.86
C MET A 405 -15.41 24.44 35.01
N SER A 406 -15.79 23.51 35.89
CA SER A 406 -17.18 23.31 36.30
C SER A 406 -17.23 23.02 37.79
N ASN A 407 -18.08 23.75 38.53
CA ASN A 407 -18.25 23.59 39.99
C ASN A 407 -16.93 23.59 40.80
N GLY A 408 -15.96 24.43 40.42
CA GLY A 408 -14.65 24.51 41.07
C GLY A 408 -13.69 23.36 40.74
N ARG A 409 -14.05 22.45 39.83
CA ARG A 409 -13.21 21.36 39.33
C ARG A 409 -12.55 21.74 38.01
N LYS A 410 -11.26 21.41 37.87
CA LYS A 410 -10.52 21.51 36.63
C LYS A 410 -10.88 20.33 35.72
N ILE A 411 -11.30 20.62 34.50
CA ILE A 411 -11.65 19.62 33.49
C ILE A 411 -10.54 19.58 32.45
N LEU A 412 -9.97 18.39 32.25
CA LEU A 412 -9.01 18.11 31.18
C LEU A 412 -9.75 17.40 30.05
N VAL A 413 -9.71 17.97 28.85
CA VAL A 413 -10.40 17.43 27.67
C VAL A 413 -9.34 17.00 26.67
N PHE A 414 -9.43 15.77 26.16
CA PHE A 414 -8.46 15.21 25.22
C PHE A 414 -6.99 15.27 25.71
N PRO A 415 -6.68 14.82 26.95
CA PRO A 415 -5.35 14.98 27.53
C PRO A 415 -4.23 14.22 26.78
N VAL A 416 -4.58 13.22 25.96
CA VAL A 416 -3.62 12.36 25.23
C VAL A 416 -3.97 12.18 23.76
N LEU A 417 -4.80 13.06 23.18
CA LEU A 417 -5.16 12.97 21.76
C LEU A 417 -3.96 13.35 20.89
N GLU A 418 -3.47 12.40 20.10
CA GLU A 418 -2.28 12.51 19.25
C GLU A 418 -2.66 12.82 17.79
N GLU A 419 -3.78 12.28 17.30
CA GLU A 419 -4.20 12.40 15.90
C GLU A 419 -5.67 12.87 15.79
N LEU A 420 -5.90 13.92 15.01
CA LEU A 420 -7.22 14.45 14.70
C LEU A 420 -7.42 14.55 13.19
N SER A 421 -8.47 13.90 12.67
CA SER A 421 -8.87 14.00 11.26
C SER A 421 -10.29 14.54 11.15
N LEU A 422 -10.45 15.70 10.50
CA LEU A 422 -11.73 16.33 10.20
C LEU A 422 -11.95 16.40 8.69
N GLY A 423 -12.90 15.63 8.17
CA GLY A 423 -13.05 15.43 6.73
C GLY A 423 -14.48 15.61 6.23
N ASP A 424 -14.69 16.22 5.08
CA ASP A 424 -15.99 16.29 4.39
C ASP A 424 -17.14 16.77 5.30
N CYS A 425 -16.88 17.79 6.13
CA CYS A 425 -17.85 18.41 7.04
C CYS A 425 -18.15 19.86 6.61
N PRO A 426 -18.84 20.08 5.47
CA PRO A 426 -18.98 21.39 4.85
C PRO A 426 -19.78 22.42 5.67
N ALA A 427 -20.69 21.96 6.54
CA ALA A 427 -21.52 22.85 7.37
C ALA A 427 -20.84 23.30 8.66
N LEU A 428 -19.68 22.73 9.02
CA LEU A 428 -19.05 22.96 10.32
C LEU A 428 -18.54 24.39 10.43
N ARG A 429 -19.05 25.12 11.41
CA ARG A 429 -18.71 26.52 11.67
C ARG A 429 -17.67 26.68 12.76
N ASN A 430 -17.76 25.87 13.81
CA ASN A 430 -16.90 25.98 14.99
C ASN A 430 -16.35 24.61 15.39
N ALA A 431 -15.11 24.58 15.85
CA ALA A 431 -14.47 23.44 16.53
C ALA A 431 -13.86 23.89 17.87
N PRO A 432 -13.55 22.95 18.79
CA PRO A 432 -12.78 23.24 20.00
C PRO A 432 -11.38 23.74 19.67
N SER A 433 -10.76 24.37 20.65
CA SER A 433 -9.46 25.03 20.56
C SER A 433 -8.41 24.37 21.45
N HIS A 434 -8.80 23.52 22.40
CA HIS A 434 -7.90 22.93 23.38
C HIS A 434 -7.52 21.46 23.04
N PHE A 435 -6.34 21.27 22.45
CA PHE A 435 -5.76 19.95 22.15
C PHE A 435 -4.28 19.87 22.60
N PRO A 436 -4.00 19.53 23.87
CA PRO A 436 -2.67 19.69 24.46
C PRO A 436 -1.58 18.78 23.87
N CYS A 437 -1.94 17.59 23.39
CA CYS A 437 -1.00 16.56 22.95
C CYS A 437 -1.07 16.25 21.44
N LEU A 438 -1.77 17.08 20.67
CA LEU A 438 -2.02 16.84 19.25
C LEU A 438 -0.73 16.92 18.44
N LYS A 439 -0.38 15.82 17.77
CA LYS A 439 0.81 15.68 16.92
C LYS A 439 0.47 15.81 15.45
N GLU A 440 -0.65 15.23 15.03
CA GLU A 440 -1.07 15.18 13.64
C GLU A 440 -2.48 15.74 13.46
N LEU A 441 -2.63 16.65 12.50
CA LEU A 441 -3.90 17.25 12.14
C LEU A 441 -4.15 17.12 10.64
N GLU A 442 -5.18 16.37 10.28
CA GLU A 442 -5.68 16.31 8.90
C GLU A 442 -7.03 16.99 8.80
N ILE A 443 -7.15 17.98 7.91
CA ILE A 443 -8.42 18.65 7.63
C ILE A 443 -8.67 18.59 6.14
N TYR A 444 -9.84 18.07 5.73
CA TYR A 444 -10.18 18.03 4.32
C TYR A 444 -11.65 18.28 4.00
N GLY A 445 -11.94 18.85 2.83
CA GLY A 445 -13.30 18.97 2.32
C GLY A 445 -14.22 19.88 3.15
N MET A 446 -13.68 20.89 3.82
CA MET A 446 -14.46 21.81 4.64
C MET A 446 -15.04 22.98 3.83
N GLY A 447 -16.23 23.43 4.21
CA GLY A 447 -16.94 24.54 3.56
C GLY A 447 -16.55 25.93 4.08
N ASN A 448 -15.77 25.99 5.16
CA ASN A 448 -15.35 27.21 5.82
C ASN A 448 -13.98 26.99 6.50
N LYS A 449 -13.20 28.07 6.67
CA LYS A 449 -11.89 28.07 7.33
C LYS A 449 -11.94 28.18 8.86
N MET A 450 -13.07 28.58 9.45
CA MET A 450 -13.18 28.77 10.91
C MET A 450 -12.81 27.52 11.74
N PRO A 451 -13.14 26.27 11.36
CA PRO A 451 -12.74 25.10 12.16
C PRO A 451 -11.23 24.95 12.32
N ILE A 452 -10.44 25.21 11.27
CA ILE A 452 -8.98 25.17 11.38
C ILE A 452 -8.46 26.34 12.22
N GLU A 453 -9.02 27.55 12.06
CA GLU A 453 -8.66 28.72 12.86
C GLU A 453 -8.91 28.51 14.36
N ASN A 454 -10.02 27.84 14.73
CA ASN A 454 -10.32 27.52 16.12
C ASN A 454 -9.31 26.52 16.72
N ILE A 455 -9.06 25.40 16.02
CA ILE A 455 -8.19 24.32 16.50
C ILE A 455 -6.77 24.85 16.78
N VAL A 456 -6.27 25.71 15.90
CA VAL A 456 -4.91 26.26 15.97
C VAL A 456 -4.84 27.58 16.73
N SER A 457 -5.94 28.07 17.31
CA SER A 457 -5.97 29.35 18.05
C SER A 457 -5.16 29.31 19.34
N THR A 458 -5.03 28.14 19.97
CA THR A 458 -4.17 27.93 21.14
C THR A 458 -2.77 27.47 20.71
N GLN A 459 -1.79 27.60 21.60
CA GLN A 459 -0.43 27.14 21.33
C GLN A 459 -0.39 25.60 21.25
N LEU A 460 -0.54 25.05 20.05
CA LEU A 460 -0.38 23.62 19.76
C LEU A 460 1.10 23.23 19.78
N THR A 461 1.72 23.24 20.97
CA THR A 461 3.17 23.02 21.11
C THR A 461 3.64 21.64 20.69
N THR A 462 2.76 20.65 20.55
CA THR A 462 3.10 19.26 20.24
C THR A 462 2.89 18.88 18.77
N LEU A 463 2.27 19.76 17.98
CA LEU A 463 1.87 19.48 16.60
C LEU A 463 3.08 19.48 15.67
N THR A 464 3.26 18.39 14.92
CA THR A 464 4.41 18.15 14.02
C THR A 464 3.98 18.06 12.55
N VAL A 465 2.79 17.51 12.28
CA VAL A 465 2.31 17.28 10.91
C VAL A 465 0.94 17.89 10.71
N VAL A 466 0.78 18.67 9.65
CA VAL A 466 -0.53 19.20 9.25
C VAL A 466 -0.80 18.96 7.77
N GLY A 467 -1.96 18.38 7.48
CA GLY A 467 -2.48 18.18 6.13
C GLY A 467 -3.78 18.96 5.94
N ILE A 468 -3.84 19.81 4.91
CA ILE A 468 -4.99 20.66 4.58
C ILE A 468 -5.40 20.36 3.13
N TYR A 469 -6.61 19.84 2.91
CA TYR A 469 -7.03 19.41 1.58
C TYR A 469 -8.43 19.96 1.23
N ARG A 470 -8.67 20.45 0.00
CA ARG A 470 -10.02 20.85 -0.45
C ARG A 470 -10.75 21.82 0.49
N MET A 471 -10.07 22.82 1.03
CA MET A 471 -10.67 23.84 1.91
C MET A 471 -11.27 24.99 1.11
N LYS A 472 -12.55 25.31 1.36
CA LYS A 472 -13.19 26.52 0.81
C LYS A 472 -12.95 27.74 1.69
N GLY A 473 -12.70 28.90 1.07
CA GLY A 473 -12.49 30.17 1.76
C GLY A 473 -11.16 30.32 2.49
N LEU A 474 -10.26 29.32 2.41
CA LEU A 474 -8.92 29.40 2.97
C LEU A 474 -8.02 30.24 2.06
N THR A 475 -7.86 31.52 2.38
CA THR A 475 -6.99 32.43 1.62
C THR A 475 -5.52 32.38 2.06
N CYS A 476 -5.28 32.06 3.32
CA CYS A 476 -3.96 31.87 3.92
C CYS A 476 -4.03 30.83 5.05
N VAL A 477 -2.89 30.22 5.39
CA VAL A 477 -2.81 29.30 6.53
C VAL A 477 -2.90 30.10 7.83
N PRO A 478 -3.65 29.65 8.85
CA PRO A 478 -3.84 30.41 10.08
C PRO A 478 -2.53 30.71 10.83
N GLU A 479 -2.40 31.92 11.37
CA GLU A 479 -1.21 32.39 12.11
C GLU A 479 -0.83 31.49 13.30
N GLY A 480 -1.83 30.88 13.94
CA GLY A 480 -1.63 29.97 15.07
C GLY A 480 -0.76 28.75 14.73
N MET A 481 -0.81 28.28 13.48
CA MET A 481 0.05 27.20 13.00
C MET A 481 1.52 27.63 12.93
N PHE A 482 1.77 28.88 12.55
CA PHE A 482 3.14 29.38 12.45
C PHE A 482 3.75 29.63 13.82
N LYS A 483 2.96 29.99 14.85
CA LYS A 483 3.46 30.16 16.24
C LYS A 483 3.98 28.87 16.87
N ASN A 484 3.77 27.72 16.24
CA ASN A 484 4.24 26.43 16.70
C ASN A 484 5.73 26.21 16.37
N LYS A 485 6.51 25.88 17.41
CA LYS A 485 7.96 25.63 17.30
C LYS A 485 8.32 24.19 16.90
N ASN A 486 7.36 23.28 16.75
CA ASN A 486 7.58 21.85 16.47
C ASN A 486 6.95 21.38 15.15
N LEU A 487 6.29 22.25 14.39
CA LEU A 487 5.69 21.90 13.10
C LEU A 487 6.78 21.58 12.07
N THR A 488 6.93 20.32 11.67
CA THR A 488 7.97 19.85 10.74
C THR A 488 7.47 19.68 9.31
N SER A 489 6.20 19.34 9.12
CA SER A 489 5.61 19.06 7.80
C SER A 489 4.27 19.75 7.62
N LEU A 490 4.12 20.48 6.51
CA LEU A 490 2.87 21.10 6.08
C LEU A 490 2.52 20.66 4.65
N LYS A 491 1.38 19.99 4.50
CA LYS A 491 0.86 19.52 3.22
C LYS A 491 -0.44 20.25 2.90
N ILE A 492 -0.52 20.87 1.73
CA ILE A 492 -1.70 21.62 1.28
C ILE A 492 -2.07 21.15 -0.12
N SER A 493 -3.33 20.79 -0.32
CA SER A 493 -3.81 20.28 -1.61
C SER A 493 -5.18 20.82 -1.98
N GLN A 494 -5.43 21.09 -3.26
CA GLN A 494 -6.78 21.38 -3.78
C GLN A 494 -7.49 22.54 -3.06
N CYS A 495 -6.73 23.50 -2.54
CA CYS A 495 -7.26 24.69 -1.85
C CYS A 495 -7.33 25.86 -2.84
N ASP A 496 -8.40 25.91 -3.62
CA ASP A 496 -8.55 26.85 -4.76
C ASP A 496 -8.61 28.34 -4.37
N ASP A 497 -8.89 28.67 -3.11
CA ASP A 497 -8.94 30.05 -2.62
C ASP A 497 -7.62 30.53 -2.01
N LEU A 498 -6.65 29.64 -1.84
CA LEU A 498 -5.37 29.93 -1.21
C LEU A 498 -4.55 30.86 -2.11
N THR A 499 -4.18 32.03 -1.59
CA THR A 499 -3.36 33.01 -2.31
C THR A 499 -1.93 33.08 -1.78
N CYS A 500 -1.74 32.82 -0.48
CA CYS A 500 -0.43 32.79 0.18
C CYS A 500 -0.39 31.75 1.28
N ILE A 501 0.80 31.29 1.68
CA ILE A 501 0.93 30.39 2.83
C ILE A 501 0.84 31.18 4.14
N ALA A 502 1.54 32.31 4.26
CA ALA A 502 1.50 33.11 5.48
C ALA A 502 1.45 34.64 5.23
N PRO A 503 0.53 35.39 5.88
CA PRO A 503 0.34 36.81 5.58
C PRO A 503 1.25 37.78 6.37
N ASN A 504 1.79 37.41 7.54
CA ASN A 504 2.75 38.20 8.33
C ASN A 504 3.48 37.26 9.31
N VAL A 505 4.72 36.84 9.03
CA VAL A 505 5.44 35.84 9.86
C VAL A 505 6.54 36.51 10.68
N PHE A 506 6.17 37.37 11.63
CA PHE A 506 7.13 37.81 12.64
C PHE A 506 7.54 36.61 13.54
N GLY A 507 8.66 35.97 13.19
CA GLY A 507 9.48 35.14 14.09
C GLY A 507 8.97 33.74 14.49
N CYS A 508 8.14 33.07 13.69
CA CYS A 508 7.35 31.94 14.23
C CYS A 508 7.61 30.52 13.67
N CYS A 509 7.90 30.26 12.40
CA CYS A 509 8.15 28.87 11.92
C CYS A 509 9.64 28.51 11.83
N THR A 510 10.26 28.21 12.98
CA THR A 510 11.68 27.80 13.04
C THR A 510 11.93 26.32 12.82
N SER A 511 10.90 25.46 12.70
CA SER A 511 11.07 24.00 12.61
C SER A 511 10.51 23.35 11.35
N LEU A 512 9.85 24.11 10.47
CA LEU A 512 9.25 23.55 9.26
C LEU A 512 10.36 23.07 8.31
N ARG A 513 10.35 21.77 8.00
CA ARG A 513 11.33 21.07 7.15
C ARG A 513 10.78 20.73 5.78
N SER A 514 9.50 20.35 5.71
CA SER A 514 8.85 19.96 4.45
C SER A 514 7.58 20.77 4.21
N LEU A 515 7.48 21.37 3.02
CA LEU A 515 6.32 22.09 2.53
C LEU A 515 5.88 21.54 1.17
N ILE A 516 4.68 20.95 1.15
CA ILE A 516 4.10 20.31 -0.04
C ILE A 516 2.83 21.06 -0.42
N ILE A 517 2.78 21.62 -1.64
CA ILE A 517 1.62 22.35 -2.18
C ILE A 517 1.21 21.70 -3.51
N THR A 518 -0.02 21.24 -3.61
CA THR A 518 -0.51 20.54 -4.80
C THR A 518 -1.88 21.05 -5.26
N ASP A 519 -2.06 21.24 -6.56
CA ASP A 519 -3.37 21.55 -7.18
C ASP A 519 -4.06 22.79 -6.55
N CYS A 520 -3.27 23.83 -6.22
CA CYS A 520 -3.78 25.07 -5.62
C CYS A 520 -3.74 26.21 -6.64
N LYS A 521 -4.90 26.62 -7.14
CA LYS A 521 -4.99 27.44 -8.37
C LYS A 521 -4.64 28.91 -8.24
N LYS A 522 -4.77 29.49 -7.04
CA LYS A 522 -4.60 30.93 -6.81
C LYS A 522 -3.34 31.28 -6.01
N VAL A 523 -2.54 30.29 -5.59
CA VAL A 523 -1.34 30.52 -4.78
C VAL A 523 -0.36 31.33 -5.59
N ARG A 524 0.13 32.45 -5.06
CA ARG A 524 1.13 33.29 -5.73
C ARG A 524 2.42 33.40 -4.92
N ASP A 525 2.33 33.44 -3.60
CA ASP A 525 3.47 33.68 -2.72
C ASP A 525 3.56 32.65 -1.58
N LEU A 526 4.77 32.35 -1.11
CA LEU A 526 4.95 31.62 0.16
C LEU A 526 4.63 32.53 1.35
N ALA A 527 5.18 33.75 1.37
CA ALA A 527 4.98 34.68 2.46
C ALA A 527 4.92 36.13 1.95
N TYR A 528 4.08 36.96 2.57
CA TYR A 528 4.17 38.40 2.44
C TYR A 528 5.21 38.94 3.44
N GLY A 529 6.36 39.45 2.96
CA GLY A 529 7.38 40.10 3.81
C GLY A 529 8.83 39.61 3.61
N GLN A 530 9.77 40.17 4.37
CA GLN A 530 11.20 39.81 4.40
C GLN A 530 11.52 38.64 5.36
N ASP A 531 10.50 37.89 5.78
CA ASP A 531 10.63 36.86 6.83
C ASP A 531 10.79 35.45 6.23
N THR A 532 11.59 34.61 6.88
CA THR A 532 12.16 33.38 6.32
C THR A 532 11.72 32.12 7.03
N ILE A 533 11.71 30.99 6.33
CA ILE A 533 11.57 29.63 6.90
C ILE A 533 12.96 28.99 6.89
N PRO A 534 13.80 29.19 7.93
CA PRO A 534 15.23 28.94 7.84
C PRO A 534 15.62 27.47 7.80
N LEU A 535 14.78 26.58 8.34
CA LEU A 535 15.03 25.14 8.38
C LEU A 535 14.28 24.36 7.30
N LEU A 536 13.68 25.03 6.30
CA LEU A 536 13.01 24.31 5.22
C LEU A 536 14.05 23.53 4.42
N GLU A 537 13.87 22.22 4.30
CA GLU A 537 14.74 21.28 3.59
C GLU A 537 14.10 20.86 2.25
N GLU A 538 12.78 20.72 2.20
CA GLU A 538 12.02 20.25 1.04
C GLU A 538 10.89 21.23 0.68
N LEU A 539 10.85 21.64 -0.59
CA LEU A 539 9.75 22.38 -1.19
C LEU A 539 9.23 21.63 -2.43
N TYR A 540 8.00 21.14 -2.34
CA TYR A 540 7.31 20.46 -3.45
C TYR A 540 6.08 21.25 -3.89
N VAL A 541 6.05 21.67 -5.16
CA VAL A 541 4.95 22.43 -5.75
C VAL A 541 4.46 21.71 -7.00
N GLN A 542 3.18 21.34 -7.04
CA GLN A 542 2.59 20.67 -8.19
C GLN A 542 1.26 21.29 -8.61
N ARG A 543 0.98 21.41 -9.92
CA ARG A 543 -0.32 21.88 -10.44
C ARG A 543 -0.76 23.23 -9.88
N CYS A 544 0.19 24.15 -9.74
CA CYS A 544 -0.07 25.53 -9.29
C CYS A 544 0.16 26.48 -10.48
N PRO A 545 -0.90 26.84 -11.25
CA PRO A 545 -0.78 27.55 -12.52
C PRO A 545 -0.68 29.07 -12.39
N SER A 546 -0.38 29.63 -11.22
CA SER A 546 -0.21 31.09 -11.08
C SER A 546 0.95 31.58 -11.95
N GLY A 547 0.78 32.74 -12.59
CA GLY A 547 1.84 33.38 -13.41
C GLY A 547 2.94 34.04 -12.59
N GLU A 548 2.66 34.32 -11.32
CA GLU A 548 3.58 34.83 -10.31
C GLU A 548 3.98 33.66 -9.40
N LEU A 549 5.29 33.49 -9.26
CA LEU A 549 5.89 32.43 -8.46
C LEU A 549 5.94 32.77 -6.98
N ILE A 550 5.84 31.69 -6.21
CA ILE A 550 6.46 31.50 -4.90
C ILE A 550 7.87 32.12 -4.93
N GLN A 551 8.03 33.34 -4.42
CA GLN A 551 9.35 33.95 -4.28
C GLN A 551 10.12 33.22 -3.17
N ILE A 552 11.36 32.85 -3.45
CA ILE A 552 12.26 32.32 -2.42
C ILE A 552 12.95 33.53 -1.79
N THR A 553 12.74 33.73 -0.49
CA THR A 553 13.27 34.90 0.23
C THR A 553 14.67 34.61 0.79
N PRO A 554 15.53 35.64 0.95
CA PRO A 554 16.85 35.46 1.55
C PRO A 554 16.72 34.93 2.98
N GLY A 555 17.25 33.74 3.27
CA GLY A 555 17.20 33.06 4.58
C GLY A 555 16.55 31.67 4.57
N MET A 556 16.30 31.08 3.40
CA MET A 556 16.01 29.65 3.20
C MET A 556 17.28 28.85 2.86
N GLU A 557 18.35 29.04 3.64
CA GLU A 557 19.69 28.48 3.35
C GLU A 557 19.75 26.95 3.52
N SER A 558 18.85 26.37 4.31
CA SER A 558 18.79 24.91 4.57
C SER A 558 18.08 24.11 3.48
N LEU A 559 17.54 24.77 2.45
CA LEU A 559 16.75 24.13 1.41
C LEU A 559 17.65 23.18 0.60
N GLN A 560 17.31 21.90 0.59
CA GLN A 560 18.05 20.82 -0.07
C GLN A 560 17.37 20.37 -1.36
N GLN A 561 16.03 20.34 -1.38
CA GLN A 561 15.26 19.84 -2.50
C GLN A 561 14.15 20.81 -2.91
N VAL A 562 14.09 21.13 -4.20
CA VAL A 562 13.01 21.91 -4.82
C VAL A 562 12.46 21.14 -6.01
N THR A 563 11.17 20.79 -5.94
CA THR A 563 10.44 20.17 -7.06
C THR A 563 9.26 21.04 -7.48
N ILE A 564 9.22 21.40 -8.77
CA ILE A 564 8.14 22.16 -9.39
C ILE A 564 7.59 21.34 -10.56
N ASN A 565 6.33 20.92 -10.49
CA ASN A 565 5.73 20.03 -11.49
C ASN A 565 4.38 20.55 -11.99
N ASP A 566 4.13 20.48 -13.30
CA ASP A 566 2.81 20.74 -13.91
C ASP A 566 2.28 22.16 -13.59
N CYS A 567 3.18 23.16 -13.52
CA CYS A 567 2.86 24.55 -13.19
C CYS A 567 2.70 25.37 -14.47
N GLY A 568 1.52 25.31 -15.09
CA GLY A 568 1.25 25.86 -16.41
C GLY A 568 1.46 27.38 -16.59
N GLY A 569 1.31 28.18 -15.53
CA GLY A 569 1.52 29.64 -15.56
C GLY A 569 2.97 30.08 -15.42
N LEU A 570 3.88 29.14 -15.10
CA LEU A 570 5.25 29.43 -14.72
C LEU A 570 6.05 30.01 -15.88
N SER A 571 6.44 31.30 -15.81
CA SER A 571 7.19 31.98 -16.88
C SER A 571 8.72 32.05 -16.66
N SER A 572 9.15 32.01 -15.40
CA SER A 572 10.54 31.99 -14.92
C SER A 572 10.61 31.08 -13.68
N LEU A 573 11.77 30.86 -13.05
CA LEU A 573 11.86 30.20 -11.73
C LEU A 573 11.80 31.25 -10.59
N PRO A 574 11.57 30.83 -9.31
CA PRO A 574 11.60 31.77 -8.19
C PRO A 574 12.88 32.61 -8.20
N ASN A 575 12.75 33.94 -8.11
CA ASN A 575 13.92 34.73 -7.75
C ASN A 575 14.32 34.34 -6.32
N GLY A 576 15.62 34.25 -6.05
CA GLY A 576 16.14 33.94 -4.73
C GLY A 576 16.64 32.51 -4.53
N LEU A 577 16.55 31.62 -5.54
CA LEU A 577 17.26 30.34 -5.53
C LEU A 577 18.76 30.50 -5.29
N GLN A 578 19.34 31.65 -5.67
CA GLN A 578 20.74 31.98 -5.38
C GLN A 578 21.09 32.05 -3.89
N PHE A 579 20.09 32.17 -3.00
CA PHE A 579 20.31 32.19 -1.55
C PHE A 579 20.33 30.78 -0.93
N CYS A 580 19.92 29.75 -1.67
CA CYS A 580 19.86 28.37 -1.17
C CYS A 580 21.22 27.69 -1.32
N SER A 581 22.16 28.01 -0.42
CA SER A 581 23.51 27.46 -0.47
C SER A 581 23.59 25.94 -0.26
N SER A 582 22.54 25.32 0.31
CA SER A 582 22.48 23.87 0.58
C SER A 582 21.66 23.09 -0.45
N LEU A 583 21.20 23.72 -1.54
CA LEU A 583 20.34 23.07 -2.52
C LEU A 583 21.11 21.96 -3.25
N GLU A 584 20.69 20.71 -3.08
CA GLU A 584 21.28 19.52 -3.70
C GLU A 584 20.49 19.08 -4.94
N GLU A 585 19.17 19.24 -4.94
CA GLU A 585 18.28 18.75 -6.00
C GLU A 585 17.30 19.84 -6.47
N LEU A 586 17.28 20.07 -7.79
CA LEU A 586 16.30 20.95 -8.44
C LEU A 586 15.61 20.22 -9.59
N CYS A 587 14.32 19.95 -9.43
CA CYS A 587 13.49 19.28 -10.44
C CYS A 587 12.38 20.22 -10.94
N VAL A 588 12.30 20.43 -12.24
CA VAL A 588 11.30 21.27 -12.90
C VAL A 588 10.70 20.49 -14.07
N SER A 589 9.43 20.12 -13.95
CA SER A 589 8.75 19.32 -14.97
C SER A 589 7.41 19.90 -15.42
N ARG A 590 7.06 19.72 -16.71
CA ARG A 590 5.75 20.08 -17.28
C ARG A 590 5.36 21.55 -17.08
N CYS A 591 6.31 22.45 -17.33
CA CYS A 591 6.12 23.90 -17.20
C CYS A 591 6.20 24.58 -18.58
N PRO A 592 5.12 24.59 -19.38
CA PRO A 592 5.17 24.95 -20.80
C PRO A 592 5.46 26.43 -21.09
N LEU A 593 5.19 27.35 -20.15
CA LEU A 593 5.47 28.78 -20.33
C LEU A 593 6.86 29.20 -19.81
N LEU A 594 7.63 28.28 -19.23
CA LEU A 594 8.91 28.59 -18.60
C LEU A 594 9.92 28.99 -19.67
N THR A 595 10.32 30.27 -19.72
CA THR A 595 11.20 30.79 -20.78
C THR A 595 12.69 30.76 -20.42
N SER A 596 13.00 30.86 -19.12
CA SER A 596 14.36 30.96 -18.60
C SER A 596 14.44 30.47 -17.15
N ILE A 597 15.65 30.06 -16.74
CA ILE A 597 16.00 29.68 -15.38
C ILE A 597 17.01 30.70 -14.86
N SER A 598 16.70 31.37 -13.75
CA SER A 598 17.53 32.45 -13.20
C SER A 598 18.58 31.91 -12.24
N ILE A 599 19.77 31.56 -12.74
CA ILE A 599 20.95 31.25 -11.91
C ILE A 599 21.92 32.42 -12.08
N THR A 600 22.26 33.13 -11.00
CA THR A 600 23.02 34.40 -11.10
C THR A 600 24.45 34.32 -10.55
N GLN A 601 24.77 33.37 -9.65
CA GLN A 601 26.10 33.24 -9.04
C GLN A 601 26.63 31.79 -9.04
N GLY A 602 25.97 30.86 -9.73
CA GLY A 602 26.19 29.41 -9.59
C GLY A 602 25.63 28.87 -8.28
N MET A 603 25.30 27.58 -8.25
CA MET A 603 24.81 26.87 -7.04
C MET A 603 25.84 25.80 -6.66
N PRO A 604 26.71 26.05 -5.67
CA PRO A 604 27.87 25.20 -5.42
C PRO A 604 27.52 23.84 -4.81
N SER A 605 26.34 23.66 -4.23
CA SER A 605 25.91 22.40 -3.60
C SER A 605 25.00 21.56 -4.51
N LEU A 606 24.55 22.11 -5.65
CA LEU A 606 23.60 21.43 -6.53
C LEU A 606 24.26 20.21 -7.15
N ARG A 607 23.68 19.03 -6.92
CA ARG A 607 24.11 17.73 -7.44
C ARG A 607 23.26 17.27 -8.60
N GLU A 608 21.95 17.54 -8.55
CA GLU A 608 21.00 17.09 -9.57
C GLU A 608 20.17 18.27 -10.11
N LEU A 609 20.13 18.39 -11.43
CA LEU A 609 19.24 19.31 -12.14
C LEU A 609 18.42 18.55 -13.18
N VAL A 610 17.12 18.45 -12.95
CA VAL A 610 16.16 17.83 -13.88
C VAL A 610 15.23 18.88 -14.45
N ILE A 611 15.17 18.97 -15.77
CA ILE A 611 14.27 19.83 -16.53
C ILE A 611 13.54 18.96 -17.54
N ASP A 612 12.23 18.84 -17.40
CA ASP A 612 11.42 17.97 -18.25
C ASP A 612 10.18 18.70 -18.78
N ASP A 613 9.85 18.51 -20.06
CA ASP A 613 8.59 18.97 -20.67
C ASP A 613 8.34 20.48 -20.45
N CYS A 614 9.40 21.28 -20.59
CA CYS A 614 9.37 22.74 -20.45
C CYS A 614 9.36 23.39 -21.84
N GLY A 615 8.18 23.41 -22.47
CA GLY A 615 7.96 23.84 -23.86
C GLY A 615 8.52 25.22 -24.24
N GLY A 616 8.44 26.19 -23.31
CA GLY A 616 8.86 27.58 -23.51
C GLY A 616 10.37 27.83 -23.38
N LEU A 617 11.13 26.85 -22.89
CA LEU A 617 12.50 27.07 -22.43
C LEU A 617 13.42 27.20 -23.65
N SER A 618 13.99 28.39 -23.84
CA SER A 618 14.80 28.71 -25.02
C SER A 618 16.31 28.56 -24.79
N SER A 619 16.76 28.77 -23.55
CA SER A 619 18.15 28.68 -23.12
C SER A 619 18.24 28.42 -21.61
N LEU A 620 19.34 27.79 -21.20
CA LEU A 620 19.75 27.69 -19.79
C LEU A 620 20.74 28.84 -19.45
N PRO A 621 20.81 29.30 -18.19
CA PRO A 621 21.69 30.39 -17.80
C PRO A 621 23.17 29.99 -17.90
N ASN A 622 24.01 30.92 -18.40
CA ASN A 622 25.45 30.68 -18.58
C ASN A 622 26.15 30.35 -17.26
N GLU A 623 25.62 30.88 -16.17
CA GLU A 623 26.09 30.70 -14.81
C GLU A 623 25.93 29.25 -14.30
N LEU A 624 25.15 28.40 -14.99
CA LEU A 624 25.03 26.98 -14.68
C LEU A 624 26.40 26.27 -14.72
N GLN A 625 27.33 26.75 -15.57
CA GLN A 625 28.71 26.23 -15.63
C GLN A 625 29.49 26.40 -14.31
N PHE A 626 29.05 27.30 -13.42
CA PHE A 626 29.66 27.53 -12.12
C PHE A 626 29.11 26.59 -11.02
N CYS A 627 28.15 25.72 -11.32
CA CYS A 627 27.67 24.67 -10.40
C CYS A 627 28.69 23.53 -10.32
N THR A 628 29.76 23.73 -9.55
CA THR A 628 30.92 22.80 -9.51
C THR A 628 30.62 21.43 -8.94
N SER A 629 29.53 21.25 -8.20
CA SER A 629 29.13 19.96 -7.60
C SER A 629 28.07 19.21 -8.41
N LEU A 630 27.64 19.74 -9.56
CA LEU A 630 26.60 19.11 -10.37
C LEU A 630 27.08 17.77 -10.90
N GLU A 631 26.44 16.68 -10.46
CA GLU A 631 26.74 15.31 -10.84
C GLU A 631 25.81 14.84 -11.97
N GLU A 632 24.56 15.30 -11.97
CA GLU A 632 23.52 14.86 -12.90
C GLU A 632 22.80 16.07 -13.53
N LEU A 633 22.77 16.10 -14.86
CA LEU A 633 22.01 17.09 -15.63
C LEU A 633 21.08 16.37 -16.61
N CYS A 634 19.77 16.44 -16.36
CA CYS A 634 18.75 15.88 -17.24
C CYS A 634 17.90 17.00 -17.84
N VAL A 635 17.87 17.07 -19.18
CA VAL A 635 17.05 18.01 -19.94
C VAL A 635 16.28 17.25 -20.99
N SER A 636 14.97 17.09 -20.78
CA SER A 636 14.11 16.32 -21.66
C SER A 636 12.88 17.11 -22.12
N ARG A 637 12.40 16.84 -23.34
CA ARG A 637 11.18 17.41 -23.92
C ARG A 637 11.14 18.95 -23.89
N CYS A 638 12.27 19.60 -24.18
CA CYS A 638 12.39 21.06 -24.28
C CYS A 638 12.58 21.50 -25.75
N PRO A 639 11.50 21.64 -26.55
CA PRO A 639 11.59 21.81 -28.00
C PRO A 639 12.16 23.15 -28.47
N LEU A 640 12.11 24.21 -27.66
CA LEU A 640 12.68 25.53 -28.01
C LEU A 640 14.13 25.71 -27.55
N LEU A 641 14.69 24.75 -26.81
CA LEU A 641 16.02 24.88 -26.23
C LEU A 641 17.08 24.83 -27.33
N THR A 642 17.80 25.93 -27.53
CA THR A 642 18.76 26.08 -28.65
C THR A 642 20.19 25.66 -28.30
N SER A 643 20.57 25.79 -27.03
CA SER A 643 21.91 25.48 -26.53
C SER A 643 21.92 25.18 -25.03
N ILE A 644 22.89 24.37 -24.58
CA ILE A 644 23.19 24.11 -23.17
C ILE A 644 24.58 24.73 -22.85
N PRO A 645 24.72 25.56 -21.81
CA PRO A 645 25.88 26.43 -21.61
C PRO A 645 27.04 25.72 -20.89
N ILE A 646 27.53 24.60 -21.43
CA ILE A 646 28.76 23.95 -20.96
C ILE A 646 29.90 24.40 -21.87
N THR A 647 30.58 25.49 -21.50
CA THR A 647 31.67 26.07 -22.34
C THR A 647 33.08 25.76 -21.81
N GLN A 648 33.26 25.71 -20.49
CA GLN A 648 34.55 25.43 -19.85
C GLN A 648 34.65 24.00 -19.25
N GLY A 649 33.61 23.19 -19.43
CA GLY A 649 33.44 21.90 -18.76
C GLY A 649 32.84 22.02 -17.36
N MET A 650 32.27 20.94 -16.87
CA MET A 650 31.73 20.81 -15.51
C MET A 650 32.50 19.71 -14.78
N PRO A 651 33.22 20.02 -13.69
CA PRO A 651 34.22 19.13 -13.13
C PRO A 651 33.63 17.90 -12.41
N SER A 652 32.39 17.96 -11.92
CA SER A 652 31.77 16.86 -11.17
C SER A 652 30.71 16.09 -11.97
N LEU A 653 30.40 16.52 -13.20
CA LEU A 653 29.31 15.97 -13.98
C LEU A 653 29.61 14.51 -14.36
N ARG A 654 28.75 13.59 -13.91
CA ARG A 654 28.80 12.15 -14.13
C ARG A 654 27.79 11.70 -15.17
N GLU A 655 26.61 12.31 -15.19
CA GLU A 655 25.53 11.98 -16.11
C GLU A 655 24.98 13.22 -16.81
N LEU A 656 24.84 13.12 -18.13
CA LEU A 656 24.17 14.12 -18.96
C LEU A 656 23.12 13.45 -19.83
N VAL A 657 21.86 13.80 -19.61
CA VAL A 657 20.71 13.31 -20.37
C VAL A 657 20.08 14.47 -21.13
N ILE A 658 20.00 14.36 -22.45
CA ILE A 658 19.37 15.34 -23.35
C ILE A 658 18.40 14.58 -24.25
N GLU A 659 17.10 14.74 -24.05
CA GLU A 659 16.11 14.00 -24.83
C GLU A 659 15.03 14.90 -25.43
N TYR A 660 14.54 14.60 -26.64
CA TYR A 660 13.40 15.29 -27.27
C TYR A 660 13.56 16.83 -27.33
N CYS A 661 14.80 17.33 -27.44
CA CYS A 661 15.12 18.75 -27.51
C CYS A 661 15.21 19.23 -28.97
N GLY A 662 14.06 19.59 -29.54
CA GLY A 662 13.89 19.95 -30.95
C GLY A 662 14.77 21.09 -31.46
N GLY A 663 15.01 22.10 -30.62
CA GLY A 663 15.73 23.33 -30.96
C GLY A 663 17.25 23.21 -30.93
N LEU A 664 17.77 22.13 -30.35
CA LEU A 664 19.20 22.00 -30.06
C LEU A 664 19.98 21.74 -31.36
N SER A 665 20.81 22.71 -31.75
CA SER A 665 21.51 22.70 -33.05
C SER A 665 22.94 22.15 -32.97
N SER A 666 23.57 22.22 -31.80
CA SER A 666 24.92 21.72 -31.53
C SER A 666 25.06 21.24 -30.08
N LEU A 667 25.94 20.28 -29.84
CA LEU A 667 26.34 19.90 -28.48
C LEU A 667 27.19 21.01 -27.83
N PRO A 668 27.24 21.07 -26.49
CA PRO A 668 28.04 22.08 -25.78
C PRO A 668 29.53 21.94 -26.08
N SER A 669 30.19 23.03 -26.46
CA SER A 669 31.60 23.00 -26.92
C SER A 669 32.61 22.61 -25.84
N GLY A 670 32.26 22.76 -24.56
CA GLY A 670 33.09 22.38 -23.41
C GLY A 670 32.80 20.99 -22.87
N LEU A 671 31.97 20.17 -23.53
CA LEU A 671 31.62 18.83 -23.05
C LEU A 671 32.84 17.88 -22.97
N ASN A 672 33.82 18.07 -23.85
CA ASN A 672 35.11 17.38 -23.81
C ASN A 672 35.97 17.76 -22.59
N CYS A 673 35.66 18.85 -21.90
CA CYS A 673 36.31 19.22 -20.64
C CYS A 673 35.66 18.56 -19.41
N CYS A 674 34.52 17.86 -19.55
CA CYS A 674 33.85 17.13 -18.48
C CYS A 674 34.50 15.74 -18.26
N THR A 675 35.70 15.69 -17.69
CA THR A 675 36.52 14.46 -17.60
C THR A 675 35.95 13.37 -16.68
N TYR A 676 34.95 13.69 -15.84
CA TYR A 676 34.29 12.75 -14.93
C TYR A 676 32.98 12.18 -15.49
N LEU A 677 32.55 12.63 -16.68
CA LEU A 677 31.30 12.19 -17.29
C LEU A 677 31.38 10.69 -17.63
N GLN A 678 30.52 9.89 -17.00
CA GLN A 678 30.45 8.45 -17.21
C GLN A 678 29.33 8.07 -18.16
N GLU A 679 28.23 8.81 -18.12
CA GLU A 679 26.99 8.49 -18.82
C GLU A 679 26.53 9.69 -19.65
N LEU A 680 26.27 9.44 -20.93
CA LEU A 680 25.81 10.46 -21.87
C LEU A 680 24.65 9.90 -22.70
N THR A 681 23.49 10.52 -22.56
CA THR A 681 22.29 10.20 -23.35
C THR A 681 21.89 11.41 -24.18
N ILE A 682 21.85 11.25 -25.50
CA ILE A 682 21.38 12.28 -26.45
C ILE A 682 20.36 11.64 -27.38
N TRP A 683 19.10 11.91 -27.15
CA TRP A 683 18.00 11.22 -27.81
C TRP A 683 17.02 12.17 -28.49
N ASN A 684 16.63 11.87 -29.73
CA ASN A 684 15.58 12.58 -30.48
C ASN A 684 15.75 14.12 -30.54
N CYS A 685 16.93 14.59 -30.93
CA CYS A 685 17.27 16.01 -31.10
C CYS A 685 17.43 16.37 -32.59
N PRO A 686 16.35 16.60 -33.35
CA PRO A 686 16.35 16.61 -34.83
C PRO A 686 17.27 17.64 -35.50
N LEU A 687 17.53 18.80 -34.87
CA LEU A 687 18.35 19.87 -35.44
C LEU A 687 19.87 19.74 -35.17
N LEU A 688 20.31 18.72 -34.43
CA LEU A 688 21.65 18.64 -33.82
C LEU A 688 22.84 18.43 -34.79
N THR A 689 23.08 19.22 -35.84
CA THR A 689 23.99 18.92 -36.99
C THR A 689 25.47 18.49 -36.75
N SER A 690 25.99 18.41 -35.52
CA SER A 690 27.33 17.87 -35.25
C SER A 690 27.44 17.18 -33.89
N ILE A 691 28.16 16.05 -33.85
CA ILE A 691 28.52 15.28 -32.64
C ILE A 691 30.04 15.01 -32.54
N LEU A 692 30.86 15.76 -33.30
CA LEU A 692 32.31 15.51 -33.41
C LEU A 692 33.04 15.56 -32.07
N ILE A 693 32.52 16.30 -31.10
CA ILE A 693 33.10 16.43 -29.75
C ILE A 693 33.25 15.10 -29.00
N LEU A 694 32.48 14.07 -29.39
CA LEU A 694 32.57 12.73 -28.79
C LEU A 694 33.93 12.05 -29.08
N GLN A 695 34.67 12.49 -30.11
CA GLN A 695 36.03 12.01 -30.44
C GLN A 695 37.05 12.27 -29.32
N ASP A 696 36.76 13.23 -28.44
CA ASP A 696 37.67 13.67 -27.39
C ASP A 696 37.31 13.09 -26.00
N MET A 697 36.43 12.07 -25.93
CA MET A 697 35.84 11.59 -24.66
C MET A 697 36.13 10.10 -24.37
N PRO A 698 37.39 9.70 -24.06
CA PRO A 698 37.77 8.28 -23.83
C PRO A 698 37.27 7.69 -22.50
N TRP A 699 36.73 8.53 -21.61
CA TRP A 699 36.35 8.16 -20.24
C TRP A 699 34.91 7.68 -20.08
N LEU A 700 34.05 7.83 -21.09
CA LEU A 700 32.64 7.41 -21.05
C LEU A 700 32.51 5.88 -20.79
N ARG A 701 31.52 5.52 -19.97
CA ARG A 701 31.14 4.13 -19.68
C ARG A 701 29.84 3.73 -20.37
N SER A 702 28.88 4.65 -20.44
CA SER A 702 27.60 4.47 -21.13
C SER A 702 27.35 5.62 -22.08
N LEU A 703 26.90 5.29 -23.30
CA LEU A 703 26.56 6.26 -24.33
C LEU A 703 25.28 5.81 -25.03
N THR A 704 24.23 6.61 -24.96
CA THR A 704 23.01 6.39 -25.73
C THR A 704 22.81 7.57 -26.67
N ILE A 705 22.84 7.34 -27.97
CA ILE A 705 22.69 8.40 -28.96
C ILE A 705 21.69 8.02 -30.05
N GLY A 706 20.91 9.00 -30.50
CA GLY A 706 20.14 8.82 -31.71
C GLY A 706 18.95 9.75 -31.92
N GLY A 707 18.26 9.57 -33.04
CA GLY A 707 17.08 10.38 -33.39
C GLY A 707 17.40 11.84 -33.76
N PHE A 708 18.62 12.14 -34.20
CA PHE A 708 19.02 13.46 -34.71
C PHE A 708 19.28 13.44 -36.23
N TRP A 709 19.11 14.60 -36.88
CA TRP A 709 19.22 14.85 -38.34
C TRP A 709 18.17 14.10 -39.15
N VAL A 710 17.00 14.72 -39.33
CA VAL A 710 15.86 14.13 -40.04
C VAL A 710 16.16 13.79 -41.52
N GLU A 711 17.14 14.47 -42.12
CA GLU A 711 17.59 14.26 -43.50
C GLU A 711 18.87 13.41 -43.63
N LEU A 712 19.28 12.73 -42.57
CA LEU A 712 20.49 11.92 -42.57
C LEU A 712 20.38 10.72 -43.53
N ASN A 713 21.10 10.80 -44.65
CA ASN A 713 21.19 9.73 -45.65
C ASN A 713 22.44 8.85 -45.47
N SER A 714 23.40 9.29 -44.65
CA SER A 714 24.63 8.58 -44.26
C SER A 714 25.00 8.96 -42.83
N PHE A 715 25.54 8.03 -42.04
CA PHE A 715 25.94 8.30 -40.66
C PHE A 715 26.92 9.51 -40.60
N PRO A 716 26.82 10.42 -39.62
CA PRO A 716 27.88 11.43 -39.41
C PRO A 716 29.25 10.78 -39.26
N ASP A 717 30.32 11.57 -39.44
CA ASP A 717 31.69 11.16 -39.07
C ASP A 717 31.77 10.94 -37.54
N PHE A 718 31.26 9.81 -37.11
CA PHE A 718 31.21 9.34 -35.74
C PHE A 718 32.41 8.43 -35.51
N GLN A 719 33.39 8.96 -34.78
CA GLN A 719 34.51 8.17 -34.30
C GLN A 719 34.55 8.35 -32.79
N LEU A 720 34.40 7.27 -32.05
CA LEU A 720 34.77 7.25 -30.65
C LEU A 720 36.27 6.99 -30.54
N PRO A 721 36.93 7.43 -29.45
CA PRO A 721 38.33 7.14 -29.23
C PRO A 721 38.59 5.62 -29.28
N PRO A 722 39.63 5.15 -30.00
CA PRO A 722 39.98 3.72 -30.04
C PRO A 722 40.33 3.14 -28.66
N ASN A 723 40.77 3.98 -27.73
CA ASN A 723 41.08 3.65 -26.34
C ASN A 723 39.88 3.83 -25.38
N SER A 724 38.66 3.94 -25.91
CA SER A 724 37.45 4.14 -25.11
C SER A 724 37.21 3.00 -24.13
N LYS A 725 36.77 3.34 -22.92
CA LYS A 725 36.35 2.40 -21.87
C LYS A 725 34.83 2.14 -21.86
N LEU A 726 34.16 2.43 -22.98
CA LEU A 726 32.71 2.28 -23.12
C LEU A 726 32.29 0.82 -22.93
N LYS A 727 31.34 0.60 -22.03
CA LYS A 727 30.73 -0.70 -21.73
C LYS A 727 29.34 -0.83 -22.34
N GLN A 728 28.58 0.25 -22.38
CA GLN A 728 27.20 0.26 -22.88
C GLN A 728 27.08 1.27 -24.02
N LEU A 729 26.46 0.85 -25.13
CA LEU A 729 26.20 1.69 -26.28
C LEU A 729 24.76 1.48 -26.77
N GLY A 730 23.94 2.52 -26.67
CA GLY A 730 22.60 2.59 -27.26
C GLY A 730 22.63 3.42 -28.54
N LEU A 731 22.11 2.87 -29.63
CA LEU A 731 21.98 3.53 -30.93
C LEU A 731 20.53 3.47 -31.35
N SER A 732 19.87 4.60 -31.58
CA SER A 732 18.46 4.55 -31.97
C SER A 732 18.00 5.65 -32.95
N GLY A 733 16.85 5.48 -33.61
CA GLY A 733 16.14 6.60 -34.24
C GLY A 733 16.64 7.04 -35.63
N TRP A 734 17.28 6.14 -36.39
CA TRP A 734 17.69 6.40 -37.78
C TRP A 734 16.96 5.51 -38.81
N PRO A 735 15.68 5.79 -39.10
CA PRO A 735 14.85 4.90 -39.92
C PRO A 735 15.24 4.84 -41.41
N LYS A 736 16.01 5.81 -41.92
CA LYS A 736 16.45 5.85 -43.34
C LYS A 736 17.81 5.19 -43.57
N LEU A 737 18.62 4.99 -42.53
CA LEU A 737 19.97 4.48 -42.68
C LEU A 737 19.98 2.99 -42.98
N LYS A 738 20.75 2.63 -44.02
CA LYS A 738 20.93 1.25 -44.46
C LYS A 738 22.15 0.56 -43.83
N CYS A 739 22.99 1.31 -43.13
CA CYS A 739 24.22 0.82 -42.53
C CYS A 739 24.39 1.39 -41.11
N MET A 740 25.12 0.63 -40.28
CA MET A 740 25.48 0.99 -38.91
C MET A 740 26.81 1.78 -38.88
N PRO A 741 27.05 2.60 -37.84
CA PRO A 741 28.35 3.24 -37.64
C PRO A 741 29.46 2.21 -37.43
N GLN A 742 30.68 2.55 -37.89
CA GLN A 742 31.85 1.69 -37.68
C GLN A 742 32.31 1.79 -36.21
N ILE A 743 31.83 0.87 -35.37
CA ILE A 743 32.17 0.80 -33.94
C ILE A 743 32.97 -0.46 -33.57
N GLN A 744 33.48 -1.16 -34.59
CA GLN A 744 34.17 -2.45 -34.48
C GLN A 744 35.46 -2.44 -33.65
N TYR A 745 35.97 -1.27 -33.27
CA TYR A 745 37.18 -1.09 -32.47
C TYR A 745 36.90 -0.99 -30.96
N LEU A 746 35.63 -0.97 -30.52
CA LEU A 746 35.23 -0.83 -29.12
C LEU A 746 35.35 -2.17 -28.36
N ALA A 747 36.57 -2.60 -28.06
CA ALA A 747 36.86 -3.91 -27.47
C ALA A 747 36.26 -4.12 -26.06
N CYS A 748 35.94 -3.06 -25.32
CA CYS A 748 35.40 -3.12 -23.95
C CYS A 748 33.86 -3.18 -23.88
N LEU A 749 33.17 -3.14 -25.03
CA LEU A 749 31.71 -3.04 -25.07
C LEU A 749 31.07 -4.36 -24.62
N THR A 750 30.27 -4.30 -23.56
CA THR A 750 29.54 -5.44 -22.98
C THR A 750 28.07 -5.44 -23.37
N GLU A 751 27.50 -4.29 -23.71
CA GLU A 751 26.08 -4.14 -24.04
C GLU A 751 25.90 -3.23 -25.25
N LEU A 752 25.17 -3.72 -26.25
CA LEU A 752 24.82 -2.98 -27.46
C LEU A 752 23.31 -3.00 -27.65
N GLU A 753 22.69 -1.82 -27.68
CA GLU A 753 21.29 -1.63 -27.99
C GLU A 753 21.12 -0.94 -29.35
N ILE A 754 20.27 -1.51 -30.20
CA ILE A 754 19.94 -1.02 -31.54
C ILE A 754 18.42 -0.85 -31.63
N GLU A 755 17.93 0.37 -31.71
CA GLU A 755 16.49 0.63 -31.83
C GLU A 755 16.11 1.47 -33.08
N ASN A 756 14.98 1.14 -33.72
CA ASN A 756 14.36 1.96 -34.76
C ASN A 756 15.24 2.23 -36.01
N PHE A 757 16.11 1.29 -36.39
CA PHE A 757 16.84 1.28 -37.67
C PHE A 757 15.98 0.69 -38.79
N GLY A 758 15.07 1.51 -39.30
CA GLY A 758 14.13 1.12 -40.36
C GLY A 758 14.75 0.80 -41.72
N GLY A 759 15.96 1.27 -42.06
CA GLY A 759 16.60 1.02 -43.36
C GLY A 759 17.57 -0.17 -43.37
N LEU A 760 17.89 -0.70 -42.20
CA LEU A 760 18.89 -1.75 -42.02
C LEU A 760 18.26 -3.11 -42.35
N GLU A 761 18.77 -3.78 -43.38
CA GLU A 761 18.29 -5.12 -43.80
C GLU A 761 19.08 -6.27 -43.16
N SER A 762 20.35 -6.04 -42.81
CA SER A 762 21.22 -7.01 -42.16
C SER A 762 22.12 -6.33 -41.13
N LEU A 763 22.38 -7.01 -40.02
CA LEU A 763 23.43 -6.58 -39.09
C LEU A 763 24.82 -6.72 -39.75
N PRO A 764 25.80 -5.87 -39.38
CA PRO A 764 27.11 -5.87 -40.00
C PRO A 764 28.00 -7.03 -39.55
N GLU A 765 28.84 -7.55 -40.45
CA GLU A 765 29.79 -8.63 -40.15
C GLU A 765 30.88 -8.23 -39.14
N TRP A 766 31.19 -6.93 -39.01
CA TRP A 766 32.16 -6.47 -38.02
C TRP A 766 31.68 -6.66 -36.58
N LEU A 767 30.40 -6.99 -36.34
CA LEU A 767 29.87 -7.25 -35.00
C LEU A 767 30.68 -8.30 -34.25
N GLY A 768 31.20 -9.31 -34.95
CA GLY A 768 32.04 -10.37 -34.35
C GLY A 768 33.41 -9.91 -33.88
N ASN A 769 33.79 -8.65 -34.09
CA ASN A 769 35.00 -8.06 -33.50
C ASN A 769 34.76 -7.56 -32.07
N LEU A 770 33.52 -7.55 -31.58
CA LEU A 770 33.16 -7.14 -30.22
C LEU A 770 33.21 -8.34 -29.26
N GLU A 771 34.41 -8.84 -28.99
CA GLU A 771 34.63 -10.07 -28.20
C GLU A 771 34.10 -9.99 -26.76
N SER A 772 34.02 -8.79 -26.17
CA SER A 772 33.50 -8.59 -24.79
C SER A 772 31.98 -8.47 -24.70
N LEU A 773 31.25 -8.53 -25.83
CA LEU A 773 29.80 -8.29 -25.86
C LEU A 773 29.05 -9.40 -25.12
N GLU A 774 28.32 -9.04 -24.06
CA GLU A 774 27.52 -9.95 -23.24
C GLU A 774 26.03 -9.87 -23.56
N GLN A 775 25.54 -8.69 -23.94
CA GLN A 775 24.13 -8.44 -24.23
C GLN A 775 23.95 -7.67 -25.54
N LEU A 776 23.08 -8.18 -26.41
CA LEU A 776 22.67 -7.53 -27.65
C LEU A 776 21.15 -7.35 -27.64
N ARG A 777 20.68 -6.11 -27.68
CA ARG A 777 19.25 -5.81 -27.74
C ARG A 777 18.88 -5.10 -29.04
N ILE A 778 17.85 -5.59 -29.71
CA ILE A 778 17.40 -5.10 -31.01
C ILE A 778 15.90 -4.83 -30.95
N TYR A 779 15.52 -3.55 -31.06
CA TYR A 779 14.15 -3.10 -30.92
C TYR A 779 13.64 -2.38 -32.17
N ARG A 780 12.40 -2.63 -32.58
CA ARG A 780 11.68 -1.82 -33.59
C ARG A 780 12.39 -1.64 -34.94
N CYS A 781 13.29 -2.55 -35.33
CA CYS A 781 14.01 -2.53 -36.61
C CYS A 781 13.19 -3.26 -37.70
N LYS A 782 12.26 -2.54 -38.33
CA LYS A 782 11.18 -3.14 -39.16
C LYS A 782 11.65 -3.92 -40.40
N ASN A 783 12.74 -3.51 -41.03
CA ASN A 783 13.25 -4.12 -42.27
C ASN A 783 14.42 -5.09 -42.05
N LEU A 784 14.86 -5.28 -40.80
CA LEU A 784 15.98 -6.14 -40.46
C LEU A 784 15.57 -7.61 -40.68
N LYS A 785 16.29 -8.32 -41.54
CA LYS A 785 15.99 -9.70 -41.96
C LYS A 785 17.09 -10.68 -41.60
N TYR A 786 18.34 -10.23 -41.60
CA TYR A 786 19.50 -11.12 -41.51
C TYR A 786 20.40 -10.75 -40.34
N LEU A 787 20.81 -11.76 -39.57
CA LEU A 787 21.95 -11.68 -38.68
C LEU A 787 23.25 -11.83 -39.50
N PRO A 788 24.42 -11.48 -38.93
CA PRO A 788 25.70 -11.72 -39.57
C PRO A 788 25.92 -13.20 -39.90
N THR A 789 26.99 -13.53 -40.62
CA THR A 789 27.33 -14.93 -40.91
C THR A 789 27.47 -15.77 -39.63
N LEU A 790 27.27 -17.08 -39.75
CA LEU A 790 27.40 -18.02 -38.63
C LEU A 790 28.79 -17.92 -37.98
N GLU A 791 29.84 -17.80 -38.79
CA GLU A 791 31.22 -17.66 -38.32
C GLU A 791 31.40 -16.40 -37.46
N VAL A 792 30.71 -15.30 -37.79
CA VAL A 792 30.76 -14.05 -37.03
C VAL A 792 29.99 -14.17 -35.72
N MET A 793 28.80 -14.77 -35.73
CA MET A 793 28.00 -14.99 -34.52
C MET A 793 28.67 -15.96 -33.53
N GLN A 794 29.46 -16.91 -34.02
CA GLN A 794 30.25 -17.84 -33.18
C GLN A 794 31.48 -17.18 -32.53
N ARG A 795 31.99 -16.07 -33.08
CA ARG A 795 33.09 -15.31 -32.45
C ARG A 795 32.65 -14.53 -31.22
N LEU A 796 31.36 -14.26 -31.07
CA LEU A 796 30.77 -13.60 -29.89
C LEU A 796 30.64 -14.57 -28.72
N THR A 797 31.77 -15.10 -28.24
CA THR A 797 31.79 -16.18 -27.23
C THR A 797 31.26 -15.76 -25.85
N ASN A 798 31.23 -14.47 -25.55
CA ASN A 798 30.74 -13.93 -24.28
C ASN A 798 29.26 -13.51 -24.31
N LEU A 799 28.59 -13.61 -25.47
CA LEU A 799 27.19 -13.18 -25.65
C LEU A 799 26.24 -14.14 -24.93
N LYS A 800 25.63 -13.66 -23.83
CA LYS A 800 24.72 -14.43 -22.96
C LYS A 800 23.25 -14.15 -23.28
N GLU A 801 22.95 -12.90 -23.65
CA GLU A 801 21.57 -12.46 -23.88
C GLU A 801 21.40 -11.82 -25.26
N LEU A 802 20.43 -12.33 -26.02
CA LEU A 802 19.97 -11.70 -27.25
C LEU A 802 18.47 -11.43 -27.13
N TYR A 803 18.13 -10.14 -27.09
CA TYR A 803 16.77 -9.67 -27.02
C TYR A 803 16.36 -9.05 -28.35
N ILE A 804 15.32 -9.58 -28.98
CA ILE A 804 14.73 -9.06 -30.22
C ILE A 804 13.27 -8.73 -29.90
N ALA A 805 12.82 -7.49 -30.16
CA ALA A 805 11.39 -7.21 -30.09
C ALA A 805 10.93 -6.15 -31.09
N ARG A 806 9.68 -6.31 -31.54
CA ARG A 806 9.04 -5.48 -32.57
C ARG A 806 9.87 -5.39 -33.86
N CYS A 807 10.59 -6.46 -34.20
CA CYS A 807 11.40 -6.62 -35.42
C CYS A 807 10.81 -7.75 -36.30
N PRO A 808 9.64 -7.54 -36.93
CA PRO A 808 8.81 -8.62 -37.45
C PRO A 808 9.51 -9.56 -38.44
N LEU A 809 10.35 -9.02 -39.33
CA LEU A 809 11.04 -9.83 -40.34
C LEU A 809 12.20 -10.66 -39.75
N LEU A 810 12.85 -10.17 -38.70
CA LEU A 810 13.92 -10.89 -38.01
C LEU A 810 13.34 -11.92 -37.05
N GLU A 811 12.32 -11.53 -36.27
CA GLU A 811 11.59 -12.42 -35.35
C GLU A 811 11.08 -13.66 -36.07
N GLU A 812 10.39 -13.50 -37.21
CA GLU A 812 9.89 -14.63 -38.02
C GLU A 812 11.01 -15.59 -38.45
N ARG A 813 12.21 -15.07 -38.68
CA ARG A 813 13.36 -15.84 -39.16
C ARG A 813 14.20 -16.45 -38.04
N CYS A 814 14.05 -15.93 -36.81
CA CYS A 814 14.72 -16.36 -35.59
C CYS A 814 13.85 -17.29 -34.71
N ILE A 815 12.65 -17.68 -35.14
CA ILE A 815 11.83 -18.72 -34.47
C ILE A 815 12.60 -20.05 -34.50
N SER A 816 12.35 -20.96 -33.55
CA SER A 816 12.88 -22.33 -33.56
C SER A 816 12.73 -23.01 -34.92
N ASN A 817 13.84 -23.44 -35.52
CA ASN A 817 13.95 -23.98 -36.90
C ASN A 817 13.83 -22.95 -38.05
N GLY A 818 13.82 -21.66 -37.74
CA GLY A 818 13.86 -20.57 -38.71
C GLY A 818 15.23 -20.45 -39.40
N PRO A 819 15.30 -19.75 -40.55
CA PRO A 819 16.53 -19.62 -41.35
C PRO A 819 17.72 -19.04 -40.59
N GLU A 820 17.50 -18.21 -39.57
CA GLU A 820 18.56 -17.57 -38.79
C GLU A 820 18.79 -18.25 -37.43
N TRP A 821 17.92 -19.18 -37.02
CA TRP A 821 17.96 -19.84 -35.69
C TRP A 821 19.30 -20.52 -35.39
N HIS A 822 19.86 -21.22 -36.39
CA HIS A 822 21.13 -21.94 -36.23
C HIS A 822 22.33 -21.02 -35.94
N LYS A 823 22.19 -19.69 -36.14
CA LYS A 823 23.21 -18.68 -35.83
C LYS A 823 23.14 -18.17 -34.39
N ILE A 824 22.07 -18.45 -33.66
CA ILE A 824 21.81 -17.91 -32.32
C ILE A 824 21.45 -18.98 -31.30
N SER A 825 21.31 -20.24 -31.72
CA SER A 825 20.94 -21.37 -30.86
C SER A 825 21.93 -21.66 -29.72
N HIS A 826 23.13 -21.08 -29.77
CA HIS A 826 24.17 -21.22 -28.74
C HIS A 826 24.09 -20.18 -27.61
N ILE A 827 23.13 -19.25 -27.66
CA ILE A 827 22.96 -18.16 -26.69
C ILE A 827 22.04 -18.59 -25.55
N ASP A 828 22.43 -18.33 -24.30
CA ASP A 828 21.76 -18.84 -23.09
C ASP A 828 20.34 -18.29 -22.88
N VAL A 829 20.13 -16.99 -23.12
CA VAL A 829 18.84 -16.32 -22.95
C VAL A 829 18.41 -15.68 -24.28
N LEU A 830 17.35 -16.25 -24.85
CA LEU A 830 16.73 -15.79 -26.09
C LEU A 830 15.30 -15.34 -25.80
N SER A 831 15.03 -14.06 -25.99
CA SER A 831 13.67 -13.48 -25.94
C SER A 831 13.42 -12.77 -27.26
N THR A 832 12.52 -13.32 -28.06
CA THR A 832 12.08 -12.82 -29.38
C THR A 832 10.62 -12.42 -29.37
#